data_AF-A0A0G0K6R9-F1
#
_entry.id   AF-A0A0G0K6R9-F1
#
_cell.length_a   1.000
_cell.length_b   1.000
_cell.length_c   1.000
_cell.angle_alpha   90.00
_cell.angle_beta   90.00
_cell.angle_gamma   90.00
#
_symmetry.space_group_name_H-M   'P 1'
#
loop_
_entity.id
_entity.type
_entity.pdbx_description
1 polymer ?
#
loop_
_entity_poly.entity_id
_entity_poly.type
_entity_poly.pdbx_seq_one_letter_code
_entity_poly.pdbx_strand_id
1 'polypeptide(L)'
;MFNIQRFNPFRNPLNLRSLSHPRAWNWKKIKIWSIRIGIGLMLFILLLFAWYAKDLPTPGKIKRRQASAATQILDRNGNELYAVHGDIKRILISNNDMPKSIKEATITAEDRSFYKHHGINVKGILRALYNNITNKYSYLSGGSTITQQFVKNALLDPKKTFTRKIKELILTIEIEVMYSKDDILAMYLNEIPYGSNAYGIEAASQTFYGKKAKDLTLAESATLAALPKAPTYYSPYGIHPDKRQIRVEYILDSMADLGYISRDEANVAKKEAKEIKFTPRRENISAPHFVMYVKELLVDKYGEQMVEEGGLKVTTTLDPDKQKVAEEAINSAAARRFDSINASNASLVSIDPKNGQVLAMVGSRDFFDESIDGQVNVAIAERQPGSAFKPVVYATAFKDKYNPAFNLWDVTTDFGNYTPQNYDGATRGPVTARKALAGSLNIPAVKMLYLAGMDNVLDQAHKMGITTLNDRDRYGLSLVLGGGEIKLIDLATAYGVFANKGSLAPTNLILKVVDSNNKVLEEFKEDKKDVLDPQIAYEISSILSDNQARSYVFGSRSALYFDDRPVAAKTGTTSEYRDAWTFGYTPSLVTGVWVGNNDNSPMTAGAAGAMAAAPIWRDYMAKALANSPVEDFEVPNGIEEITVDKYTNKLPSGGETITDIFASWQIPKDRSKDVGKIRIDKYTGNLATDDCPDQFVEEKIVANIHSELPDNPAWERPVRAYAASMGLFSSNGVPEGEPTCAGLTNKTTITIKSPADNSTVSGNFTISVSVDSSVQIKSVEFLIDENSIGVDKTKPYSISYNADNLSGGKHRISVIATDVSGLSSSGSVVVSKGANDKTPPGPVSLKSISPGANYIDIIWLNPSDIDVVTAKIYISRNKNSVGSLNNEVNVSPDSESSIKISNLDNGKTYYITIKAIDSSGLESTNNTPYEATTL
;
A
#
# COMPACT_ATOMS: atom_id res chain seq x y z
N MET A 1 43.79 12.46 14.18
CA MET A 1 44.81 13.53 14.14
C MET A 1 44.05 14.85 14.07
N PHE A 2 43.56 15.44 15.16
CA PHE A 2 44.21 16.00 16.37
C PHE A 2 45.04 17.25 16.03
N ASN A 3 44.84 18.45 16.59
CA ASN A 3 44.03 18.88 17.75
C ASN A 3 44.23 20.41 17.93
N ILE A 4 43.39 21.00 18.79
CA ILE A 4 43.60 22.19 19.63
C ILE A 4 43.29 23.58 19.02
N GLN A 5 42.16 24.16 19.45
CA GLN A 5 42.20 25.37 20.29
C GLN A 5 41.03 25.41 21.29
N ARG A 6 41.39 25.66 22.56
CA ARG A 6 40.55 25.56 23.76
C ARG A 6 39.88 26.90 24.11
N PHE A 7 38.67 26.75 24.66
CA PHE A 7 37.87 27.70 25.43
C PHE A 7 38.58 28.30 26.65
N ASN A 8 38.18 29.52 27.03
CA ASN A 8 38.06 29.93 28.44
C ASN A 8 36.80 30.81 28.64
N PRO A 9 35.84 30.42 29.51
CA PRO A 9 34.57 31.11 29.73
C PRO A 9 34.61 32.10 30.92
N PHE A 10 33.86 33.20 30.81
CA PHE A 10 33.63 34.27 31.80
C PHE A 10 34.79 35.26 32.09
N ARG A 11 34.86 36.34 31.30
CA ARG A 11 35.19 37.70 31.77
C ARG A 11 34.68 38.72 30.76
N ASN A 12 33.79 39.63 31.20
CA ASN A 12 33.31 40.79 30.44
C ASN A 12 34.22 41.99 30.76
N PRO A 13 34.96 42.58 29.79
CA PRO A 13 35.73 43.81 30.02
C PRO A 13 35.43 44.89 28.97
N LEU A 14 34.22 44.94 28.40
CA LEU A 14 33.82 46.11 27.61
C LEU A 14 33.60 47.28 28.55
N ASN A 15 34.68 48.06 28.65
CA ASN A 15 34.85 49.33 29.33
C ASN A 15 33.80 50.33 28.84
N LEU A 16 32.58 50.22 29.40
CA LEU A 16 31.49 51.18 29.24
C LEU A 16 31.90 52.48 29.93
N ARG A 17 32.66 53.33 29.22
CA ARG A 17 32.68 54.75 29.53
C ARG A 17 31.29 55.30 29.24
N SER A 18 30.69 55.80 30.32
CA SER A 18 29.41 56.49 30.39
C SER A 18 29.10 57.29 29.11
N LEU A 19 28.12 56.82 28.35
CA LEU A 19 27.37 57.69 27.44
C LEU A 19 26.64 58.70 28.31
N SER A 20 27.27 59.87 28.44
CA SER A 20 26.69 61.10 28.94
C SER A 20 25.32 61.32 28.27
N HIS A 21 24.30 61.40 29.11
CA HIS A 21 22.97 61.96 28.89
C HIS A 21 22.34 61.76 27.50
N PRO A 22 21.28 60.93 27.37
CA PRO A 22 20.40 61.06 26.21
C PRO A 22 19.88 62.49 26.20
N ARG A 23 20.10 63.23 25.11
CA ARG A 23 19.44 64.51 24.84
C ARG A 23 17.98 64.33 25.24
N ALA A 24 17.56 65.08 26.26
CA ALA A 24 16.21 65.01 26.79
C ALA A 24 15.22 64.98 25.62
N TRP A 25 14.58 63.82 25.45
CA TRP A 25 13.58 63.56 24.44
C TRP A 25 12.56 64.69 24.54
N ASN A 26 12.57 65.63 23.58
CA ASN A 26 11.82 66.86 23.73
C ASN A 26 10.35 66.55 23.44
N TRP A 27 9.63 66.07 24.45
CA TRP A 27 8.22 65.66 24.40
C TRP A 27 7.33 66.76 23.79
N LYS A 28 7.73 68.04 23.89
CA LYS A 28 7.07 69.15 23.19
C LYS A 28 7.21 69.05 21.66
N LYS A 29 8.38 68.71 21.12
CA LYS A 29 8.57 68.53 19.67
C LYS A 29 7.81 67.33 19.14
N ILE A 30 7.77 66.22 19.86
CA ILE A 30 6.99 65.05 19.45
C ILE A 30 5.49 65.29 19.55
N LYS A 31 5.04 66.02 20.57
CA LYS A 31 3.65 66.48 20.68
C LYS A 31 3.27 67.43 19.54
N ILE A 32 4.17 68.32 19.13
CA ILE A 32 3.94 69.23 17.98
C ILE A 32 3.93 68.46 16.66
N TRP A 33 4.85 67.52 16.45
CA TRP A 33 4.87 66.68 15.25
C TRP A 33 3.66 65.74 15.18
N SER A 34 3.22 65.16 16.29
CA SER A 34 2.00 64.34 16.32
C SER A 34 0.73 65.17 16.09
N ILE A 35 0.65 66.41 16.60
CA ILE A 35 -0.44 67.34 16.26
C ILE A 35 -0.40 67.71 14.77
N ARG A 36 0.77 68.02 14.20
CA ARG A 36 0.90 68.36 12.77
C ARG A 36 0.56 67.19 11.85
N ILE A 37 1.01 65.99 12.21
CA ILE A 37 0.64 64.75 11.52
C ILE A 37 -0.88 64.53 11.64
N GLY A 38 -1.46 64.74 12.82
CA GLY A 38 -2.90 64.64 13.04
C GLY A 38 -3.71 65.62 12.18
N ILE A 39 -3.29 66.89 12.12
CA ILE A 39 -3.91 67.92 11.27
C ILE A 39 -3.74 67.59 9.78
N GLY A 40 -2.55 67.14 9.37
CA GLY A 40 -2.28 66.70 8.00
C GLY A 40 -3.14 65.51 7.59
N LEU A 41 -3.30 64.53 8.48
CA LEU A 41 -4.18 63.37 8.29
C LEU A 41 -5.64 63.81 8.18
N MET A 42 -6.08 64.72 9.04
CA MET A 42 -7.44 65.26 9.02
C MET A 42 -7.74 66.03 7.74
N LEU A 43 -6.82 66.89 7.28
CA LEU A 43 -6.91 67.58 5.99
C LEU A 43 -6.91 66.61 4.81
N PHE A 44 -6.07 65.58 4.86
CA PHE A 44 -6.03 64.54 3.84
C PHE A 44 -7.35 63.76 3.77
N ILE A 45 -7.92 63.39 4.92
CA ILE A 45 -9.23 62.74 5.02
C ILE A 45 -10.34 63.66 4.50
N LEU A 46 -10.30 64.96 4.83
CA LEU A 46 -11.25 65.95 4.33
C LEU A 46 -11.15 66.16 2.81
N LEU A 47 -9.94 66.18 2.26
CA LEU A 47 -9.71 66.29 0.82
C LEU A 47 -10.14 65.02 0.08
N LEU A 48 -9.85 63.83 0.63
CA LEU A 48 -10.36 62.55 0.14
C LEU A 48 -11.89 62.52 0.16
N PHE A 49 -12.49 62.98 1.26
CA PHE A 49 -13.94 63.09 1.42
C PHE A 49 -14.53 64.00 0.33
N ALA A 50 -13.99 65.21 0.16
CA ALA A 50 -14.46 66.16 -0.86
C ALA A 50 -14.28 65.62 -2.29
N TRP A 51 -13.18 64.93 -2.57
CA TRP A 51 -12.91 64.33 -3.88
C TRP A 51 -13.91 63.23 -4.22
N TYR A 52 -14.18 62.31 -3.28
CA TYR A 52 -15.13 61.23 -3.50
C TYR A 52 -16.59 61.65 -3.41
N ALA A 53 -16.91 62.70 -2.64
CA ALA A 53 -18.27 63.24 -2.50
C ALA A 53 -18.82 63.85 -3.79
N LYS A 54 -17.95 64.37 -4.66
CA LYS A 54 -18.34 64.96 -5.96
C LYS A 54 -19.09 63.97 -6.88
N ASP A 55 -18.77 62.67 -6.77
CA ASP A 55 -19.31 61.60 -7.62
C ASP A 55 -20.28 60.68 -6.86
N LEU A 56 -20.92 61.17 -5.80
CA LEU A 56 -21.90 60.40 -5.03
C LEU A 56 -23.32 60.58 -5.60
N PRO A 57 -24.11 59.49 -5.68
CA PRO A 57 -25.54 59.61 -5.93
C PRO A 57 -26.22 60.33 -4.76
N THR A 58 -27.11 61.27 -5.05
CA THR A 58 -27.85 62.02 -4.01
C THR A 58 -28.87 61.09 -3.33
N PRO A 59 -28.87 60.95 -1.99
CA PRO A 59 -29.77 60.02 -1.29
C PRO A 59 -31.27 60.24 -1.57
N GLY A 60 -31.68 61.50 -1.77
CA GLY A 60 -33.08 61.87 -2.04
C GLY A 60 -33.60 61.47 -3.44
N LYS A 61 -32.76 60.94 -4.32
CA LYS A 61 -33.16 60.34 -5.60
C LYS A 61 -32.54 58.95 -5.70
N ILE A 62 -33.17 57.97 -5.05
CA ILE A 62 -32.89 56.56 -5.31
C ILE A 62 -33.14 56.37 -6.81
N LYS A 63 -32.06 56.31 -7.60
CA LYS A 63 -32.17 55.94 -9.01
C LYS A 63 -32.86 54.58 -9.02
N ARG A 64 -34.07 54.49 -9.60
CA ARG A 64 -34.56 53.20 -10.09
C ARG A 64 -33.45 52.67 -10.97
N ARG A 65 -32.70 51.66 -10.52
CA ARG A 65 -31.67 51.02 -11.32
C ARG A 65 -32.35 50.65 -12.65
N GLN A 66 -31.70 50.99 -13.77
CA GLN A 66 -32.05 50.40 -15.06
C GLN A 66 -32.13 48.89 -14.84
N ALA A 67 -33.17 48.25 -15.38
CA ALA A 67 -33.46 46.84 -15.20
C ALA A 67 -32.15 46.02 -15.24
N SER A 68 -31.76 45.45 -14.10
CA SER A 68 -30.62 44.55 -14.02
C SER A 68 -30.89 43.39 -14.96
N ALA A 69 -29.93 43.11 -15.85
CA ALA A 69 -30.04 41.97 -16.74
C ALA A 69 -29.88 40.67 -15.93
N ALA A 70 -30.68 39.67 -16.28
CA ALA A 70 -30.59 38.35 -15.67
C ALA A 70 -29.24 37.71 -15.89
N THR A 71 -28.64 37.16 -14.82
CA THR A 71 -27.57 36.19 -15.01
C THR A 71 -28.18 34.91 -15.58
N GLN A 72 -27.67 34.48 -16.74
CA GLN A 72 -28.08 33.27 -17.43
C GLN A 72 -27.04 32.17 -17.20
N ILE A 73 -27.48 31.04 -16.66
CA ILE A 73 -26.70 29.82 -16.54
C ILE A 73 -27.14 28.90 -17.68
N LEU A 74 -26.18 28.52 -18.52
CA LEU A 74 -26.40 27.78 -19.76
C LEU A 74 -25.69 26.42 -19.70
N ASP A 75 -26.24 25.43 -20.40
CA ASP A 75 -25.53 24.17 -20.66
C ASP A 75 -24.35 24.38 -21.61
N ARG A 76 -23.61 23.31 -21.88
CA ARG A 76 -22.44 23.37 -22.78
C ARG A 76 -22.78 23.69 -24.24
N ASN A 77 -24.03 23.51 -24.65
CA ASN A 77 -24.54 23.78 -26.00
C ASN A 77 -25.15 25.19 -26.13
N GLY A 78 -25.23 25.93 -25.02
CA GLY A 78 -25.78 27.27 -24.95
C GLY A 78 -27.28 27.35 -24.65
N ASN A 79 -27.95 26.25 -24.31
CA ASN A 79 -29.35 26.26 -23.88
C ASN A 79 -29.47 26.76 -22.43
N GLU A 80 -30.54 27.49 -22.12
CA GLU A 80 -30.75 28.02 -20.78
C GLU A 80 -31.13 26.92 -19.80
N LEU A 81 -30.32 26.78 -18.73
CA LEU A 81 -30.63 25.91 -17.59
C LEU A 81 -31.39 26.69 -16.51
N TYR A 82 -31.01 27.96 -16.31
CA TYR A 82 -31.59 28.82 -15.30
C TYR A 82 -31.29 30.29 -15.56
N ALA A 83 -32.29 31.15 -15.32
CA ALA A 83 -32.12 32.59 -15.23
C ALA A 83 -32.23 33.03 -13.76
N VAL A 84 -31.14 33.52 -13.18
CA VAL A 84 -31.08 33.89 -11.76
C VAL A 84 -32.01 35.06 -11.45
N HIS A 85 -32.10 36.04 -12.35
CA HIS A 85 -32.83 37.28 -12.14
C HIS A 85 -34.00 37.41 -13.14
N GLY A 86 -35.18 36.95 -12.76
CA GLY A 86 -36.42 37.35 -13.44
C GLY A 86 -36.78 38.80 -13.09
N ASP A 87 -38.02 39.20 -13.33
CA ASP A 87 -38.50 40.53 -12.92
C ASP A 87 -38.39 40.71 -11.39
N ILE A 88 -37.58 41.67 -10.93
CA ILE A 88 -37.44 42.02 -9.51
C ILE A 88 -38.83 42.33 -8.93
N LYS A 89 -39.21 41.60 -7.87
CA LYS A 89 -40.39 41.95 -7.06
C LYS A 89 -39.97 42.84 -5.91
N ARG A 90 -40.35 44.12 -5.97
CA ARG A 90 -40.25 45.07 -4.86
C ARG A 90 -41.63 45.54 -4.46
N ILE A 91 -42.01 45.25 -3.23
CA ILE A 91 -43.26 45.71 -2.64
C ILE A 91 -42.86 46.43 -1.36
N LEU A 92 -43.26 47.69 -1.25
CA LEU A 92 -42.96 48.51 -0.08
C LEU A 92 -44.01 48.24 1.00
N ILE A 93 -43.54 48.04 2.24
CA ILE A 93 -44.37 48.05 3.44
C ILE A 93 -43.98 49.24 4.31
N SER A 94 -44.98 49.89 4.91
CA SER A 94 -44.78 51.00 5.85
C SER A 94 -44.07 50.51 7.13
N ASN A 95 -43.23 51.36 7.73
CA ASN A 95 -42.55 51.03 8.99
C ASN A 95 -43.56 50.63 10.11
N ASN A 96 -44.74 51.25 10.15
CA ASN A 96 -45.76 50.95 11.17
C ASN A 96 -46.45 49.60 10.96
N ASP A 97 -46.48 49.10 9.71
CA ASP A 97 -47.10 47.82 9.36
C ASP A 97 -46.09 46.65 9.45
N MET A 98 -44.80 46.93 9.58
CA MET A 98 -43.77 45.91 9.77
C MET A 98 -43.85 45.32 11.20
N PRO A 99 -43.95 43.98 11.34
CA PRO A 99 -44.00 43.34 12.65
C PRO A 99 -42.76 43.65 13.49
N LYS A 100 -42.95 43.74 14.80
CA LYS A 100 -41.85 43.93 15.76
C LYS A 100 -40.83 42.77 15.67
N SER A 101 -41.33 41.54 15.51
CA SER A 101 -40.52 40.32 15.41
C SER A 101 -39.48 40.39 14.29
N ILE A 102 -39.82 40.85 13.08
CA ILE A 102 -38.87 40.90 11.96
C ILE A 102 -37.83 42.00 12.15
N LYS A 103 -38.21 43.15 12.74
CA LYS A 103 -37.26 44.22 13.07
C LYS A 103 -36.22 43.72 14.06
N GLU A 104 -36.66 43.12 15.17
CA GLU A 104 -35.79 42.61 16.22
C GLU A 104 -34.95 41.41 15.78
N ALA A 105 -35.51 40.50 14.99
CA ALA A 105 -34.78 39.39 14.39
C ALA A 105 -33.66 39.89 13.46
N THR A 106 -33.95 40.89 12.62
CA THR A 106 -32.97 41.47 11.69
C THR A 106 -31.86 42.20 12.44
N ILE A 107 -32.19 43.00 13.46
CA ILE A 107 -31.20 43.65 14.33
C ILE A 107 -30.32 42.59 15.00
N THR A 108 -30.92 41.52 15.50
CA THR A 108 -30.19 40.43 16.17
C THR A 108 -29.23 39.71 15.22
N ALA A 109 -29.68 39.48 13.98
CA ALA A 109 -28.94 38.75 12.96
C ALA A 109 -27.79 39.57 12.35
N GLU A 110 -28.01 40.86 12.10
CA GLU A 110 -27.11 41.71 11.32
C GLU A 110 -26.32 42.71 12.17
N ASP A 111 -26.95 43.35 13.17
CA ASP A 111 -26.34 44.46 13.92
C ASP A 111 -26.95 44.66 15.31
N ARG A 112 -26.52 43.84 16.28
CA ARG A 112 -27.02 43.86 17.68
C ARG A 112 -26.84 45.21 18.39
N SER A 113 -26.02 46.10 17.84
CA SER A 113 -25.73 47.42 18.39
C SER A 113 -26.33 48.55 17.56
N PHE A 114 -27.24 48.25 16.63
CA PHE A 114 -27.76 49.18 15.64
C PHE A 114 -28.19 50.54 16.22
N TYR A 115 -28.94 50.52 17.32
CA TYR A 115 -29.40 51.74 17.99
C TYR A 115 -28.33 52.46 18.84
N LYS A 116 -27.16 51.85 19.07
CA LYS A 116 -26.09 52.39 19.93
C LYS A 116 -25.00 53.12 19.15
N HIS A 117 -24.88 52.93 17.84
CA HIS A 117 -23.87 53.60 17.01
C HIS A 117 -24.51 54.47 15.92
N HIS A 118 -23.73 55.39 15.35
CA HIS A 118 -24.14 56.26 14.24
C HIS A 118 -23.49 55.77 12.93
N GLY A 119 -24.04 54.71 12.34
CA GLY A 119 -23.59 54.15 11.04
C GLY A 119 -22.35 53.28 11.05
N ILE A 120 -21.41 53.46 11.98
CA ILE A 120 -20.16 52.68 12.02
C ILE A 120 -19.96 52.07 13.40
N ASN A 121 -19.77 50.76 13.45
CA ASN A 121 -19.47 50.04 14.69
C ASN A 121 -17.96 49.81 14.85
N VAL A 122 -17.25 50.77 15.46
CA VAL A 122 -15.79 50.70 15.67
C VAL A 122 -15.38 49.48 16.51
N LYS A 123 -16.14 49.14 17.56
CA LYS A 123 -15.89 47.93 18.37
C LYS A 123 -16.08 46.66 17.53
N GLY A 124 -17.09 46.64 16.67
CA GLY A 124 -17.35 45.56 15.71
C GLY A 124 -16.21 45.37 14.72
N ILE A 125 -15.69 46.48 14.15
CA ILE A 125 -14.54 46.46 13.22
C ILE A 125 -13.27 45.94 13.92
N LEU A 126 -12.95 46.44 15.10
CA LEU A 126 -11.77 46.00 15.86
C LEU A 126 -11.86 44.52 16.27
N ARG A 127 -13.06 44.06 16.68
CA ARG A 127 -13.33 42.65 16.98
C ARG A 127 -13.18 41.77 15.74
N ALA A 128 -13.71 42.21 14.60
CA ALA A 128 -13.59 41.50 13.34
C ALA A 128 -12.11 41.37 12.90
N LEU A 129 -11.33 42.44 13.05
CA LEU A 129 -9.90 42.45 12.76
C LEU A 129 -9.12 41.47 13.66
N TYR A 130 -9.40 41.48 14.97
CA TYR A 130 -8.78 40.57 15.94
C TYR A 130 -9.10 39.10 15.65
N ASN A 131 -10.36 38.80 15.32
CA ASN A 131 -10.78 37.42 15.00
C ASN A 131 -10.16 36.92 13.69
N ASN A 132 -10.00 37.78 12.68
CA ASN A 132 -9.33 37.41 11.43
C ASN A 132 -7.82 37.17 11.61
N ILE A 133 -7.17 37.85 12.56
CA ILE A 133 -5.74 37.64 12.86
C ILE A 133 -5.51 36.38 13.70
N THR A 134 -6.46 36.02 14.57
CA THR A 134 -6.32 34.90 15.50
C THR A 134 -6.93 33.58 14.99
N ASN A 135 -7.59 33.58 13.83
CA ASN A 135 -8.29 32.42 13.21
C ASN A 135 -9.26 31.66 14.13
N LYS A 136 -9.66 32.24 15.28
CA LYS A 136 -10.34 31.49 16.33
C LYS A 136 -11.85 31.35 16.15
N TYR A 137 -12.50 32.21 15.34
CA TYR A 137 -13.97 32.24 15.18
C TYR A 137 -14.43 32.87 13.84
N SER A 138 -14.50 32.09 12.74
CA SER A 138 -14.89 32.59 11.41
C SER A 138 -16.39 32.93 11.28
N TYR A 139 -17.25 32.30 12.07
CA TYR A 139 -18.70 32.42 11.97
C TYR A 139 -19.30 33.71 12.57
N LEU A 140 -18.52 34.45 13.37
CA LEU A 140 -18.96 35.62 14.17
C LEU A 140 -18.55 37.00 13.60
N SER A 141 -17.99 37.08 12.40
CA SER A 141 -17.28 38.29 11.94
C SER A 141 -17.91 38.96 10.71
N GLY A 142 -18.89 39.84 10.95
CA GLY A 142 -19.27 40.90 10.01
C GLY A 142 -19.02 42.24 10.69
N GLY A 143 -18.12 43.06 10.13
CA GLY A 143 -17.83 44.41 10.65
C GLY A 143 -18.78 45.50 10.13
N SER A 144 -19.70 45.14 9.21
CA SER A 144 -20.60 46.09 8.55
C SER A 144 -21.92 46.25 9.31
N THR A 145 -22.41 47.48 9.40
CA THR A 145 -23.69 47.83 10.05
C THR A 145 -24.86 47.74 9.09
N ILE A 146 -26.10 47.71 9.60
CA ILE A 146 -27.32 47.74 8.76
C ILE A 146 -27.29 48.91 7.76
N THR A 147 -26.88 50.09 8.20
CA THR A 147 -26.80 51.28 7.34
C THR A 147 -25.75 51.13 6.23
N GLN A 148 -24.58 50.57 6.55
CA GLN A 148 -23.56 50.26 5.54
C GLN A 148 -24.07 49.23 4.53
N GLN A 149 -24.81 48.23 4.98
CA GLN A 149 -25.39 47.22 4.11
C GLN A 149 -26.49 47.79 3.22
N PHE A 150 -27.35 48.68 3.73
CA PHE A 150 -28.33 49.41 2.93
C PHE A 150 -27.63 50.20 1.81
N VAL A 151 -26.67 51.06 2.17
CA VAL A 151 -25.92 51.87 1.19
C VAL A 151 -25.20 51.00 0.16
N LYS A 152 -24.53 49.94 0.60
CA LYS A 152 -23.84 48.98 -0.27
C LYS A 152 -24.76 48.40 -1.32
N ASN A 153 -25.93 47.91 -0.92
CA ASN A 153 -26.83 47.17 -1.81
C ASN A 153 -27.72 48.10 -2.64
N ALA A 154 -28.19 49.22 -2.06
CA ALA A 154 -29.16 50.12 -2.68
C ALA A 154 -28.55 51.24 -3.54
N LEU A 155 -27.38 51.77 -3.15
CA LEU A 155 -26.86 53.03 -3.72
C LEU A 155 -25.58 52.86 -4.55
N LEU A 156 -24.87 51.75 -4.41
CA LEU A 156 -23.55 51.56 -5.02
C LEU A 156 -23.52 50.46 -6.08
N ASP A 157 -22.58 50.55 -7.01
CA ASP A 157 -22.35 49.53 -8.03
C ASP A 157 -21.83 48.22 -7.40
N PRO A 158 -22.19 47.03 -7.94
CA PRO A 158 -21.76 45.73 -7.42
C PRO A 158 -20.24 45.53 -7.34
N LYS A 159 -19.45 46.26 -8.15
CA LYS A 159 -18.00 46.07 -8.25
C LYS A 159 -17.28 46.28 -6.94
N LYS A 160 -16.53 45.27 -6.49
CA LYS A 160 -15.72 45.33 -5.27
C LYS A 160 -14.44 46.16 -5.53
N THR A 161 -14.47 47.47 -5.21
CA THR A 161 -13.30 48.36 -5.30
C THR A 161 -13.09 49.15 -4.00
N PHE A 162 -11.85 49.59 -3.74
CA PHE A 162 -11.52 50.45 -2.59
C PHE A 162 -12.27 51.78 -2.65
N THR A 163 -12.34 52.36 -3.85
CA THR A 163 -13.15 53.54 -4.18
C THR A 163 -14.62 53.37 -3.77
N ARG A 164 -15.24 52.22 -4.10
CA ARG A 164 -16.62 51.91 -3.67
C ARG A 164 -16.72 51.90 -2.15
N LYS A 165 -15.75 51.33 -1.43
CA LYS A 165 -15.81 51.22 0.03
C LYS A 165 -15.72 52.59 0.73
N ILE A 166 -14.97 53.54 0.18
CA ILE A 166 -14.96 54.92 0.67
C ILE A 166 -16.32 55.59 0.42
N LYS A 167 -16.88 55.44 -0.79
CA LYS A 167 -18.23 55.96 -1.10
C LYS A 167 -19.30 55.37 -0.17
N GLU A 168 -19.20 54.09 0.18
CA GLU A 168 -20.07 53.42 1.16
C GLU A 168 -20.00 54.09 2.53
N LEU A 169 -18.79 54.42 3.00
CA LEU A 169 -18.59 55.09 4.28
C LEU A 169 -19.22 56.49 4.31
N ILE A 170 -19.00 57.28 3.26
CA ILE A 170 -19.52 58.65 3.17
C ILE A 170 -21.05 58.66 3.16
N LEU A 171 -21.66 57.86 2.28
CA LEU A 171 -23.11 57.74 2.17
C LEU A 171 -23.74 57.15 3.45
N THR A 172 -23.03 56.27 4.15
CA THR A 172 -23.51 55.74 5.46
C THR A 172 -23.67 56.87 6.47
N ILE A 173 -22.68 57.76 6.57
CA ILE A 173 -22.72 58.90 7.49
C ILE A 173 -23.84 59.87 7.06
N GLU A 174 -23.99 60.12 5.75
CA GLU A 174 -25.03 60.98 5.22
C GLU A 174 -26.44 60.46 5.55
N ILE A 175 -26.69 59.16 5.34
CA ILE A 175 -27.97 58.52 5.68
C ILE A 175 -28.28 58.60 7.18
N GLU A 176 -27.29 58.38 8.06
CA GLU A 176 -27.47 58.47 9.52
C GLU A 176 -27.76 59.88 10.04
N VAL A 177 -27.37 60.92 9.29
CA VAL A 177 -27.69 62.31 9.62
C VAL A 177 -29.08 62.69 9.11
N MET A 178 -29.49 62.15 7.95
CA MET A 178 -30.74 62.51 7.29
C MET A 178 -31.97 61.75 7.81
N TYR A 179 -31.80 60.52 8.29
CA TYR A 179 -32.90 59.61 8.62
C TYR A 179 -32.80 59.09 10.06
N SER A 180 -33.95 58.84 10.69
CA SER A 180 -33.97 58.20 12.01
C SER A 180 -33.56 56.72 11.90
N LYS A 181 -33.18 56.10 13.03
CA LYS A 181 -32.82 54.68 13.06
C LYS A 181 -33.94 53.77 12.57
N ASP A 182 -35.19 54.10 12.91
CA ASP A 182 -36.35 53.31 12.48
C ASP A 182 -36.61 53.48 10.99
N ASP A 183 -36.42 54.68 10.44
CA ASP A 183 -36.50 54.91 8.99
C ASP A 183 -35.41 54.13 8.24
N ILE A 184 -34.18 54.12 8.76
CA ILE A 184 -33.06 53.38 8.17
C ILE A 184 -33.33 51.88 8.17
N LEU A 185 -33.84 51.34 9.28
CA LEU A 185 -34.20 49.93 9.37
C LEU A 185 -35.34 49.59 8.39
N ALA A 186 -36.35 50.44 8.27
CA ALA A 186 -37.45 50.24 7.32
C ALA A 186 -36.97 50.34 5.86
N MET A 187 -36.07 51.28 5.54
CA MET A 187 -35.44 51.38 4.22
C MET A 187 -34.62 50.12 3.91
N TYR A 188 -33.83 49.65 4.88
CA TYR A 188 -33.07 48.40 4.74
C TYR A 188 -33.98 47.20 4.47
N LEU A 189 -35.01 47.00 5.31
CA LEU A 189 -35.94 45.88 5.20
C LEU A 189 -36.76 45.92 3.91
N ASN A 190 -36.96 47.07 3.28
CA ASN A 190 -37.67 47.20 2.01
C ASN A 190 -36.76 47.04 0.77
N GLU A 191 -35.44 47.05 0.94
CA GLU A 191 -34.50 47.14 -0.18
C GLU A 191 -33.49 45.98 -0.23
N ILE A 192 -33.22 45.32 0.90
CA ILE A 192 -32.23 44.24 0.96
C ILE A 192 -32.70 43.01 0.15
N PRO A 193 -31.81 42.32 -0.57
CA PRO A 193 -32.15 41.05 -1.21
C PRO A 193 -32.37 39.95 -0.16
N TYR A 194 -33.49 39.25 -0.28
CA TYR A 194 -33.76 38.00 0.45
C TYR A 194 -33.50 36.76 -0.43
N GLY A 195 -33.06 36.95 -1.67
CA GLY A 195 -32.88 35.90 -2.67
C GLY A 195 -34.16 35.68 -3.49
N SER A 196 -34.08 34.81 -4.50
CA SER A 196 -35.26 34.39 -5.28
C SER A 196 -36.05 35.53 -5.92
N ASN A 197 -35.36 36.57 -6.41
CA ASN A 197 -35.95 37.80 -6.97
C ASN A 197 -36.79 38.65 -5.99
N ALA A 198 -36.77 38.32 -4.69
CA ALA A 198 -37.49 39.04 -3.65
C ALA A 198 -36.59 40.11 -3.01
N TYR A 199 -36.90 41.38 -3.29
CA TYR A 199 -36.25 42.53 -2.69
C TYR A 199 -37.22 43.22 -1.75
N GLY A 200 -36.81 43.31 -0.48
CA GLY A 200 -37.66 43.78 0.59
C GLY A 200 -38.54 42.71 1.22
N ILE A 201 -38.88 42.93 2.48
CA ILE A 201 -39.51 41.94 3.36
C ILE A 201 -40.93 41.57 2.92
N GLU A 202 -41.70 42.49 2.36
CA GLU A 202 -43.05 42.22 1.84
C GLU A 202 -42.98 41.29 0.62
N ALA A 203 -42.06 41.57 -0.31
CA ALA A 203 -41.84 40.70 -1.46
C ALA A 203 -41.31 39.32 -1.01
N ALA A 204 -40.43 39.27 -0.01
CA ALA A 204 -39.90 38.02 0.54
C ALA A 204 -41.00 37.18 1.20
N SER A 205 -41.82 37.79 2.05
CA SER A 205 -42.96 37.11 2.70
C SER A 205 -43.94 36.55 1.67
N GLN A 206 -44.28 37.30 0.62
CA GLN A 206 -45.15 36.82 -0.44
C GLN A 206 -44.50 35.71 -1.27
N THR A 207 -43.19 35.80 -1.53
CA THR A 207 -42.45 34.81 -2.33
C THR A 207 -42.31 33.48 -1.59
N PHE A 208 -41.91 33.52 -0.31
CA PHE A 208 -41.60 32.31 0.45
C PHE A 208 -42.81 31.73 1.17
N TYR A 209 -43.78 32.55 1.58
CA TYR A 209 -44.93 32.12 2.40
C TYR A 209 -46.30 32.42 1.78
N GLY A 210 -46.35 33.11 0.63
CA GLY A 210 -47.62 33.44 -0.02
C GLY A 210 -48.50 34.41 0.77
N LYS A 211 -47.94 35.16 1.73
CA LYS A 211 -48.69 36.08 2.61
C LYS A 211 -48.01 37.42 2.81
N LYS A 212 -48.75 38.39 3.36
CA LYS A 212 -48.23 39.75 3.64
C LYS A 212 -47.25 39.73 4.81
N ALA A 213 -46.25 40.61 4.77
CA ALA A 213 -45.21 40.63 5.82
C ALA A 213 -45.75 41.03 7.19
N LYS A 214 -46.84 41.81 7.25
CA LYS A 214 -47.51 42.14 8.52
C LYS A 214 -48.05 40.92 9.29
N ASP A 215 -48.24 39.79 8.61
CA ASP A 215 -48.82 38.56 9.16
C ASP A 215 -47.72 37.50 9.46
N LEU A 216 -46.44 37.90 9.49
CA LEU A 216 -45.32 37.03 9.83
C LEU A 216 -45.32 36.64 11.30
N THR A 217 -45.13 35.35 11.57
CA THR A 217 -44.89 34.83 12.92
C THR A 217 -43.44 35.10 13.36
N LEU A 218 -43.12 34.83 14.63
CA LEU A 218 -41.75 34.92 15.14
C LEU A 218 -40.80 33.96 14.40
N ALA A 219 -41.23 32.72 14.16
CA ALA A 219 -40.46 31.70 13.46
C ALA A 219 -40.16 32.10 12.00
N GLU A 220 -41.17 32.58 11.27
CA GLU A 220 -41.02 33.07 9.90
C GLU A 220 -40.18 34.35 9.84
N SER A 221 -40.34 35.25 10.81
CA SER A 221 -39.53 36.46 10.92
C SER A 221 -38.04 36.12 11.12
N ALA A 222 -37.72 35.20 12.03
CA ALA A 222 -36.35 34.73 12.23
C ALA A 222 -35.80 34.01 11.00
N THR A 223 -36.64 33.26 10.29
CA THR A 223 -36.28 32.58 9.04
C THR A 223 -35.94 33.57 7.93
N LEU A 224 -36.75 34.60 7.70
CA LEU A 224 -36.43 35.65 6.72
C LEU A 224 -35.22 36.48 7.15
N ALA A 225 -35.05 36.78 8.44
CA ALA A 225 -33.87 37.48 8.96
C ALA A 225 -32.57 36.68 8.80
N ALA A 226 -32.64 35.36 8.61
CA ALA A 226 -31.45 34.55 8.33
C ALA A 226 -30.89 34.76 6.92
N LEU A 227 -31.72 35.16 5.95
CA LEU A 227 -31.36 35.16 4.52
C LEU A 227 -30.36 36.27 4.12
N PRO A 228 -30.51 37.55 4.52
CA PRO A 228 -29.72 38.67 3.99
C PRO A 228 -28.20 38.53 4.04
N LYS A 229 -27.65 37.81 5.03
CA LYS A 229 -26.21 37.58 5.15
C LYS A 229 -25.61 36.83 3.96
N ALA A 230 -26.33 35.84 3.45
CA ALA A 230 -25.94 35.04 2.28
C ALA A 230 -27.21 34.48 1.62
N PRO A 231 -27.93 35.32 0.86
CA PRO A 231 -29.26 34.98 0.32
C PRO A 231 -29.27 33.74 -0.57
N THR A 232 -28.17 33.43 -1.25
CA THR A 232 -28.05 32.20 -2.05
C THR A 232 -27.85 30.99 -1.14
N TYR A 233 -26.90 31.06 -0.21
CA TYR A 233 -26.52 29.95 0.66
C TYR A 233 -27.63 29.54 1.65
N TYR A 234 -28.30 30.51 2.27
CA TYR A 234 -29.38 30.24 3.22
C TYR A 234 -30.76 30.16 2.55
N SER A 235 -30.83 30.18 1.22
CA SER A 235 -32.11 30.21 0.49
C SER A 235 -33.02 29.03 0.88
N PRO A 236 -34.33 29.25 1.02
CA PRO A 236 -35.33 28.18 1.05
C PRO A 236 -35.37 27.31 -0.21
N TYR A 237 -34.78 27.77 -1.32
CA TYR A 237 -34.69 27.04 -2.59
C TYR A 237 -33.25 26.64 -2.95
N GLY A 238 -32.31 26.80 -2.02
CA GLY A 238 -30.91 26.41 -2.21
C GLY A 238 -30.65 24.99 -1.70
N ILE A 239 -29.38 24.59 -1.69
CA ILE A 239 -28.94 23.21 -1.37
C ILE A 239 -28.50 22.99 0.09
N HIS A 240 -28.63 24.01 0.96
CA HIS A 240 -28.21 23.97 2.38
C HIS A 240 -29.37 24.22 3.39
N PRO A 241 -30.45 23.42 3.37
CA PRO A 241 -31.59 23.62 4.28
C PRO A 241 -31.22 23.47 5.77
N ASP A 242 -30.29 22.57 6.10
CA ASP A 242 -29.78 22.36 7.45
C ASP A 242 -29.04 23.59 8.00
N LYS A 243 -28.19 24.22 7.17
CA LYS A 243 -27.42 25.41 7.56
C LYS A 243 -28.31 26.62 7.77
N ARG A 244 -29.38 26.74 6.96
CA ARG A 244 -30.44 27.73 7.19
C ARG A 244 -31.07 27.51 8.55
N GLN A 245 -31.51 26.28 8.85
CA GLN A 245 -32.16 25.96 10.11
C GLN A 245 -31.28 26.28 11.33
N ILE A 246 -30.00 25.90 11.30
CA ILE A 246 -29.03 26.23 12.37
C ILE A 246 -28.91 27.74 12.57
N ARG A 247 -28.91 28.53 11.49
CA ARG A 247 -28.87 29.99 11.57
C ARG A 247 -30.14 30.59 12.17
N VAL A 248 -31.31 30.04 11.84
CA VAL A 248 -32.58 30.47 12.45
C VAL A 248 -32.59 30.21 13.95
N GLU A 249 -32.17 29.02 14.37
CA GLU A 249 -32.09 28.67 15.79
C GLU A 249 -31.15 29.61 16.56
N TYR A 250 -30.00 29.95 15.97
CA TYR A 250 -29.07 30.92 16.53
C TYR A 250 -29.66 32.33 16.68
N ILE A 251 -30.45 32.79 15.70
CA ILE A 251 -31.12 34.10 15.76
C ILE A 251 -32.14 34.09 16.90
N LEU A 252 -32.98 33.06 17.00
CA LEU A 252 -33.99 32.92 18.06
C LEU A 252 -33.34 32.85 19.45
N ASP A 253 -32.27 32.07 19.62
CA ASP A 253 -31.50 32.04 20.87
C ASP A 253 -30.97 33.42 21.23
N SER A 254 -30.38 34.11 20.26
CA SER A 254 -29.81 35.44 20.46
C SER A 254 -30.87 36.50 20.76
N MET A 255 -32.09 36.37 20.21
CA MET A 255 -33.20 37.25 20.55
C MET A 255 -33.63 37.07 22.01
N ALA A 256 -33.62 35.83 22.52
CA ALA A 256 -33.89 35.56 23.93
C ALA A 256 -32.79 36.13 24.84
N ASP A 257 -31.52 35.97 24.47
CA ASP A 257 -30.38 36.52 25.23
C ASP A 257 -30.39 38.05 25.31
N LEU A 258 -30.92 38.71 24.27
CA LEU A 258 -31.08 40.17 24.21
C LEU A 258 -32.37 40.66 24.89
N GLY A 259 -33.23 39.76 25.34
CA GLY A 259 -34.49 40.08 26.02
C GLY A 259 -35.61 40.55 25.08
N TYR A 260 -35.51 40.30 23.77
CA TYR A 260 -36.60 40.59 22.83
C TYR A 260 -37.76 39.60 22.97
N ILE A 261 -37.45 38.35 23.32
CA ILE A 261 -38.40 37.26 23.56
C ILE A 261 -37.97 36.46 24.79
N SER A 262 -38.87 35.67 25.36
CA SER A 262 -38.55 34.69 26.40
C SER A 262 -37.85 33.45 25.82
N ARG A 263 -37.19 32.68 26.69
CA ARG A 263 -36.54 31.42 26.30
C ARG A 263 -37.56 30.37 25.81
N ASP A 264 -38.76 30.38 26.39
CA ASP A 264 -39.85 29.47 26.00
C ASP A 264 -40.41 29.83 24.62
N GLU A 265 -40.64 31.12 24.34
CA GLU A 265 -41.03 31.59 23.01
C GLU A 265 -39.98 31.22 21.96
N ALA A 266 -38.68 31.36 22.28
CA ALA A 266 -37.60 30.94 21.39
C ALA A 266 -37.68 29.42 21.09
N ASN A 267 -37.89 28.59 22.12
CA ASN A 267 -38.00 27.14 21.94
C ASN A 267 -39.23 26.72 21.13
N VAL A 268 -40.36 27.40 21.30
CA VAL A 268 -41.57 27.19 20.48
C VAL A 268 -41.30 27.60 19.03
N ALA A 269 -40.78 28.80 18.80
CA ALA A 269 -40.50 29.30 17.45
C ALA A 269 -39.46 28.43 16.70
N LYS A 270 -38.50 27.80 17.40
CA LYS A 270 -37.57 26.85 16.77
C LYS A 270 -38.25 25.59 16.24
N LYS A 271 -39.26 25.09 16.95
CA LYS A 271 -40.06 23.94 16.50
C LYS A 271 -40.91 24.33 15.31
N GLU A 272 -41.63 25.46 15.41
CA GLU A 272 -42.42 26.01 14.31
C GLU A 272 -41.57 26.25 13.06
N ALA A 273 -40.34 26.76 13.20
CA ALA A 273 -39.43 27.01 12.09
C ALA A 273 -39.09 25.75 11.27
N LYS A 274 -39.05 24.56 11.92
CA LYS A 274 -38.81 23.28 11.25
C LYS A 274 -40.02 22.78 10.46
N GLU A 275 -41.20 23.26 10.80
CA GLU A 275 -42.47 22.86 10.20
C GLU A 275 -42.96 23.88 9.15
N ILE A 276 -42.21 24.97 8.92
CA ILE A 276 -42.50 25.96 7.89
C ILE A 276 -42.52 25.29 6.52
N LYS A 277 -43.66 25.40 5.84
CA LYS A 277 -43.81 25.02 4.44
C LYS A 277 -43.57 26.24 3.56
N PHE A 278 -42.54 26.15 2.73
CA PHE A 278 -42.27 27.21 1.76
C PHE A 278 -43.19 27.05 0.54
N THR A 279 -43.53 28.17 -0.07
CA THR A 279 -44.28 28.16 -1.32
C THR A 279 -43.41 27.50 -2.39
N PRO A 280 -43.86 26.41 -3.05
CA PRO A 280 -43.04 25.72 -4.04
C PRO A 280 -42.71 26.64 -5.21
N ARG A 281 -41.42 26.77 -5.54
CA ARG A 281 -40.97 27.53 -6.70
C ARG A 281 -40.84 26.58 -7.89
N ARG A 282 -41.88 26.50 -8.72
CA ARG A 282 -41.80 25.84 -10.04
C ARG A 282 -41.22 26.84 -11.05
N GLU A 283 -39.93 27.12 -10.93
CA GLU A 283 -39.20 27.75 -12.02
C GLU A 283 -38.89 26.71 -13.10
N ASN A 284 -38.72 27.19 -14.34
CA ASN A 284 -38.11 26.40 -15.41
C ASN A 284 -36.60 26.25 -15.11
N ILE A 285 -36.26 25.46 -14.09
CA ILE A 285 -34.89 25.09 -13.78
C ILE A 285 -34.63 23.68 -14.28
N SER A 286 -33.59 23.53 -15.09
CA SER A 286 -33.08 22.24 -15.52
C SER A 286 -31.85 21.89 -14.68
N ALA A 287 -31.68 20.61 -14.30
CA ALA A 287 -30.55 20.15 -13.50
C ALA A 287 -30.35 20.96 -12.18
N PRO A 288 -31.36 21.03 -11.30
CA PRO A 288 -31.39 22.00 -10.20
C PRO A 288 -30.19 21.90 -9.24
N HIS A 289 -29.74 20.68 -8.92
CA HIS A 289 -28.55 20.47 -8.07
C HIS A 289 -27.28 21.05 -8.68
N PHE A 290 -27.06 20.82 -9.98
CA PHE A 290 -25.92 21.36 -10.71
C PHE A 290 -25.98 22.88 -10.78
N VAL A 291 -27.13 23.42 -11.17
CA VAL A 291 -27.34 24.88 -11.31
C VAL A 291 -27.14 25.61 -9.99
N MET A 292 -27.74 25.12 -8.91
CA MET A 292 -27.62 25.77 -7.59
C MET A 292 -26.18 25.72 -7.08
N TYR A 293 -25.46 24.62 -7.35
CA TYR A 293 -24.05 24.54 -7.01
C TYR A 293 -23.18 25.48 -7.86
N VAL A 294 -23.43 25.60 -9.17
CA VAL A 294 -22.78 26.61 -10.03
C VAL A 294 -23.07 28.02 -9.53
N LYS A 295 -24.31 28.31 -9.11
CA LYS A 295 -24.68 29.61 -8.55
C LYS A 295 -23.84 29.92 -7.30
N GLU A 296 -23.67 28.97 -6.39
CA GLU A 296 -22.81 29.14 -5.20
C GLU A 296 -21.35 29.41 -5.58
N LEU A 297 -20.79 28.65 -6.53
CA LEU A 297 -19.42 28.88 -7.02
C LEU A 297 -19.24 30.29 -7.60
N LEU A 298 -20.24 30.78 -8.33
CA LEU A 298 -20.24 32.15 -8.86
C LEU A 298 -20.36 33.18 -7.74
N VAL A 299 -21.18 32.93 -6.71
CA VAL A 299 -21.36 33.83 -5.56
C VAL A 299 -20.08 33.91 -4.73
N ASP A 300 -19.40 32.79 -4.50
CA ASP A 300 -18.13 32.76 -3.78
C ASP A 300 -17.06 33.57 -4.52
N LYS A 301 -17.02 33.47 -5.85
CA LYS A 301 -16.03 34.14 -6.69
C LYS A 301 -16.33 35.61 -6.96
N TYR A 302 -17.55 35.93 -7.38
CA TYR A 302 -17.95 37.26 -7.86
C TYR A 302 -18.75 38.06 -6.82
N GLY A 303 -19.37 37.38 -5.84
CA GLY A 303 -20.24 37.97 -4.83
C GLY A 303 -21.71 37.99 -5.24
N GLU A 304 -22.61 37.89 -4.25
CA GLU A 304 -24.07 37.88 -4.41
C GLU A 304 -24.57 38.93 -5.41
N GLN A 305 -24.19 40.20 -5.21
CA GLN A 305 -24.69 41.29 -6.04
C GLN A 305 -24.28 41.18 -7.52
N MET A 306 -23.09 40.65 -7.83
CA MET A 306 -22.66 40.46 -9.21
C MET A 306 -23.42 39.31 -9.89
N VAL A 307 -23.70 38.24 -9.15
CA VAL A 307 -24.44 37.09 -9.68
C VAL A 307 -25.91 37.43 -9.87
N GLU A 308 -26.50 38.17 -8.95
CA GLU A 308 -27.91 38.55 -9.02
C GLU A 308 -28.15 39.69 -10.02
N GLU A 309 -27.30 40.72 -10.08
CA GLU A 309 -27.59 41.96 -10.83
C GLU A 309 -26.62 42.25 -11.99
N GLY A 310 -25.51 41.51 -12.09
CA GLY A 310 -24.42 41.82 -13.03
C GLY A 310 -24.67 41.43 -14.49
N GLY A 311 -25.73 40.66 -14.75
CA GLY A 311 -26.08 40.15 -16.08
C GLY A 311 -25.01 39.22 -16.65
N LEU A 312 -24.53 38.27 -15.84
CA LEU A 312 -23.51 37.31 -16.28
C LEU A 312 -24.12 36.32 -17.26
N LYS A 313 -23.38 35.94 -18.30
CA LYS A 313 -23.70 34.77 -19.12
C LYS A 313 -22.66 33.68 -18.84
N VAL A 314 -23.14 32.57 -18.27
CA VAL A 314 -22.32 31.49 -17.74
C VAL A 314 -22.56 30.24 -18.57
N THR A 315 -21.57 29.83 -19.35
CA THR A 315 -21.58 28.54 -20.06
C THR A 315 -20.96 27.49 -19.15
N THR A 316 -21.70 26.42 -18.86
CA THR A 316 -21.29 25.35 -17.96
C THR A 316 -20.81 24.11 -18.71
N THR A 317 -20.34 23.10 -17.97
CA THR A 317 -19.92 21.81 -18.52
C THR A 317 -21.07 20.83 -18.73
N LEU A 318 -22.27 21.12 -18.22
CA LEU A 318 -23.40 20.20 -18.24
C LEU A 318 -23.73 19.78 -19.67
N ASP A 319 -23.81 18.47 -19.86
CA ASP A 319 -24.29 17.83 -21.09
C ASP A 319 -25.77 17.46 -20.88
N PRO A 320 -26.71 18.13 -21.58
CA PRO A 320 -28.14 17.97 -21.30
C PRO A 320 -28.64 16.55 -21.56
N ASP A 321 -28.07 15.84 -22.54
CA ASP A 321 -28.47 14.47 -22.87
C ASP A 321 -28.01 13.51 -21.76
N LYS A 322 -26.76 13.64 -21.30
CA LYS A 322 -26.24 12.85 -20.17
C LYS A 322 -26.98 13.17 -18.88
N GLN A 323 -27.30 14.43 -18.62
CA GLN A 323 -28.07 14.82 -17.44
C GLN A 323 -29.46 14.16 -17.44
N LYS A 324 -30.18 14.22 -18.56
CA LYS A 324 -31.49 13.59 -18.69
C LYS A 324 -31.41 12.08 -18.45
N VAL A 325 -30.40 11.42 -19.03
CA VAL A 325 -30.16 9.98 -18.81
C VAL A 325 -29.87 9.66 -17.34
N ALA A 326 -29.17 10.53 -16.61
CA ALA A 326 -28.93 10.37 -15.17
C ALA A 326 -30.22 10.42 -14.35
N GLU A 327 -31.06 11.43 -14.60
CA GLU A 327 -32.36 11.60 -13.93
C GLU A 327 -33.29 10.41 -14.22
N GLU A 328 -33.36 9.97 -15.49
CA GLU A 328 -34.13 8.78 -15.87
C GLU A 328 -33.64 7.49 -15.19
N ALA A 329 -32.32 7.28 -15.09
CA ALA A 329 -31.75 6.09 -14.48
C ALA A 329 -32.11 6.00 -12.98
N ILE A 330 -32.01 7.13 -12.26
CA ILE A 330 -32.39 7.21 -10.85
C ILE A 330 -33.89 6.97 -10.69
N ASN A 331 -34.74 7.66 -11.45
CA ASN A 331 -36.20 7.53 -11.34
C ASN A 331 -36.68 6.12 -11.69
N SER A 332 -36.10 5.50 -12.72
CA SER A 332 -36.45 4.14 -13.12
C SER A 332 -36.06 3.10 -12.06
N ALA A 333 -34.92 3.27 -11.39
CA ALA A 333 -34.53 2.38 -10.30
C ALA A 333 -35.36 2.62 -9.03
N ALA A 334 -35.66 3.88 -8.73
CA ALA A 334 -36.51 4.24 -7.59
C ALA A 334 -37.87 3.56 -7.68
N ALA A 335 -38.54 3.68 -8.82
CA ALA A 335 -39.84 3.04 -9.07
C ALA A 335 -39.79 1.50 -8.96
N ARG A 336 -38.64 0.88 -9.24
CA ARG A 336 -38.49 -0.58 -9.22
C ARG A 336 -38.21 -1.15 -7.83
N ARG A 337 -37.50 -0.42 -6.96
CA ARG A 337 -36.83 -1.06 -5.82
C ARG A 337 -36.77 -0.27 -4.51
N PHE A 338 -36.80 1.07 -4.53
CA PHE A 338 -36.43 1.87 -3.36
C PHE A 338 -37.27 1.54 -2.11
N ASP A 339 -38.58 1.41 -2.27
CA ASP A 339 -39.49 1.04 -1.17
C ASP A 339 -39.16 -0.33 -0.57
N SER A 340 -38.76 -1.31 -1.39
CA SER A 340 -38.43 -2.66 -0.90
C SER A 340 -37.11 -2.74 -0.15
N ILE A 341 -36.23 -1.75 -0.35
CA ILE A 341 -34.92 -1.67 0.33
C ILE A 341 -34.86 -0.55 1.36
N ASN A 342 -35.98 0.10 1.69
CA ASN A 342 -36.03 1.24 2.62
C ASN A 342 -35.03 2.36 2.25
N ALA A 343 -34.91 2.65 0.95
CA ALA A 343 -34.15 3.78 0.44
C ALA A 343 -35.12 4.88 0.00
N SER A 344 -34.81 6.13 0.31
CA SER A 344 -35.60 7.29 -0.09
C SER A 344 -34.93 8.12 -1.18
N ASN A 345 -33.59 8.06 -1.28
CA ASN A 345 -32.81 8.98 -2.10
C ASN A 345 -31.66 8.30 -2.88
N ALA A 346 -31.19 8.99 -3.93
CA ALA A 346 -30.02 8.60 -4.71
C ALA A 346 -29.35 9.81 -5.37
N SER A 347 -28.07 9.69 -5.68
CA SER A 347 -27.26 10.74 -6.31
C SER A 347 -26.31 10.13 -7.35
N LEU A 348 -26.02 10.89 -8.41
CA LEU A 348 -25.15 10.49 -9.50
C LEU A 348 -24.28 11.67 -9.94
N VAL A 349 -22.99 11.43 -10.13
CA VAL A 349 -22.06 12.39 -10.76
C VAL A 349 -21.32 11.69 -11.88
N SER A 350 -21.25 12.33 -13.05
CA SER A 350 -20.49 11.84 -14.19
C SER A 350 -19.50 12.89 -14.69
N ILE A 351 -18.25 12.48 -14.88
CA ILE A 351 -17.10 13.35 -15.11
C ILE A 351 -16.33 12.83 -16.33
N ASP A 352 -15.90 13.73 -17.21
CA ASP A 352 -14.89 13.45 -18.22
C ASP A 352 -13.50 13.41 -17.53
N PRO A 353 -12.84 12.24 -17.44
CA PRO A 353 -11.58 12.11 -16.71
C PRO A 353 -10.42 12.85 -17.38
N LYS A 354 -10.53 13.19 -18.67
CA LYS A 354 -9.44 13.81 -19.44
C LYS A 354 -9.27 15.29 -19.07
N ASN A 355 -10.37 15.98 -18.76
CA ASN A 355 -10.40 17.43 -18.51
C ASN A 355 -11.13 17.83 -17.22
N GLY A 356 -11.69 16.88 -16.46
CA GLY A 356 -12.35 17.12 -15.18
C GLY A 356 -13.74 17.76 -15.30
N GLN A 357 -14.29 17.89 -16.51
CA GLN A 357 -15.60 18.50 -16.72
C GLN A 357 -16.71 17.61 -16.16
N VAL A 358 -17.54 18.17 -15.27
CA VAL A 358 -18.73 17.48 -14.75
C VAL A 358 -19.84 17.55 -15.79
N LEU A 359 -20.16 16.42 -16.40
CA LEU A 359 -21.12 16.33 -17.50
C LEU A 359 -22.56 16.15 -17.01
N ALA A 360 -22.74 15.49 -15.86
CA ALA A 360 -24.04 15.31 -15.22
C ALA A 360 -23.88 15.32 -13.69
N MET A 361 -24.84 15.91 -12.99
CA MET A 361 -24.92 15.92 -11.53
C MET A 361 -26.37 15.89 -11.08
N VAL A 362 -26.72 14.85 -10.34
CA VAL A 362 -28.01 14.68 -9.66
C VAL A 362 -27.71 14.49 -8.18
N GLY A 363 -28.12 15.44 -7.34
CA GLY A 363 -27.87 15.42 -5.89
C GLY A 363 -28.89 14.63 -5.07
N SER A 364 -30.09 14.42 -5.62
CA SER A 364 -31.19 13.67 -5.01
C SER A 364 -32.13 13.13 -6.10
N ARG A 365 -33.00 12.17 -5.74
CA ARG A 365 -34.01 11.59 -6.62
C ARG A 365 -34.97 12.64 -7.17
N ASP A 366 -35.44 13.54 -6.30
CA ASP A 366 -36.29 14.67 -6.68
C ASP A 366 -35.87 15.88 -5.85
N PHE A 367 -35.43 16.94 -6.53
CA PHE A 367 -34.99 18.18 -5.89
C PHE A 367 -36.12 18.88 -5.12
N PHE A 368 -37.36 18.75 -5.58
CA PHE A 368 -38.52 19.46 -5.04
C PHE A 368 -39.31 18.64 -4.00
N ASP A 369 -38.89 17.40 -3.73
CA ASP A 369 -39.50 16.54 -2.72
C ASP A 369 -38.94 16.85 -1.33
N GLU A 370 -39.66 17.65 -0.57
CA GLU A 370 -39.29 18.01 0.81
C GLU A 370 -39.30 16.80 1.76
N SER A 371 -40.03 15.72 1.44
CA SER A 371 -40.12 14.55 2.34
C SER A 371 -38.84 13.73 2.41
N ILE A 372 -37.94 13.92 1.45
CA ILE A 372 -36.63 13.25 1.37
C ILE A 372 -35.47 14.24 1.50
N ASP A 373 -35.73 15.47 1.95
CA ASP A 373 -34.76 16.58 1.90
C ASP A 373 -34.18 16.76 0.49
N GLY A 374 -35.03 16.77 -0.54
CA GLY A 374 -34.66 16.75 -1.95
C GLY A 374 -33.64 17.81 -2.38
N GLN A 375 -33.59 18.94 -1.68
CA GLN A 375 -32.65 20.02 -1.95
C GLN A 375 -31.21 19.69 -1.52
N VAL A 376 -31.00 18.75 -0.59
CA VAL A 376 -29.66 18.36 -0.16
C VAL A 376 -28.93 17.73 -1.34
N ASN A 377 -27.85 18.38 -1.77
CA ASN A 377 -27.03 17.89 -2.87
C ASN A 377 -26.02 16.84 -2.36
N VAL A 378 -26.40 15.56 -2.40
CA VAL A 378 -25.54 14.47 -1.90
C VAL A 378 -24.26 14.31 -2.73
N ALA A 379 -24.21 14.85 -3.96
CA ALA A 379 -23.01 14.85 -4.78
C ALA A 379 -21.79 15.52 -4.10
N ILE A 380 -22.07 16.50 -3.24
CA ILE A 380 -21.08 17.31 -2.51
C ILE A 380 -21.21 17.19 -0.98
N ALA A 381 -22.13 16.37 -0.50
CA ALA A 381 -22.28 16.07 0.92
C ALA A 381 -21.25 15.01 1.36
N GLU A 382 -20.80 15.11 2.61
CA GLU A 382 -19.87 14.14 3.21
C GLU A 382 -20.63 12.86 3.60
N ARG A 383 -20.24 11.73 3.01
CA ARG A 383 -20.84 10.41 3.26
C ARG A 383 -19.76 9.34 3.34
N GLN A 384 -20.01 8.27 4.08
CA GLN A 384 -19.03 7.18 4.20
C GLN A 384 -19.00 6.36 2.89
N PRO A 385 -17.85 6.23 2.20
CA PRO A 385 -17.77 5.59 0.88
C PRO A 385 -17.78 4.05 0.95
N GLY A 386 -17.69 3.48 2.16
CA GLY A 386 -17.51 2.05 2.34
C GLY A 386 -16.26 1.51 1.64
N SER A 387 -16.36 0.29 1.11
CA SER A 387 -15.31 -0.36 0.32
C SER A 387 -14.93 0.34 -1.01
N ALA A 388 -15.60 1.43 -1.42
CA ALA A 388 -15.23 2.17 -2.61
C ALA A 388 -13.90 2.93 -2.45
N PHE A 389 -13.39 3.07 -1.21
CA PHE A 389 -12.08 3.69 -0.95
C PHE A 389 -10.89 2.73 -1.19
N LYS A 390 -11.12 1.41 -1.24
CA LYS A 390 -10.07 0.38 -1.39
C LYS A 390 -9.11 0.62 -2.57
N PRO A 391 -9.54 1.03 -3.77
CA PRO A 391 -8.60 1.28 -4.88
C PRO A 391 -7.54 2.34 -4.57
N VAL A 392 -7.85 3.37 -3.78
CA VAL A 392 -6.87 4.39 -3.37
C VAL A 392 -5.78 3.76 -2.50
N VAL A 393 -6.16 2.86 -1.58
CA VAL A 393 -5.22 2.12 -0.73
C VAL A 393 -4.32 1.19 -1.54
N TYR A 394 -4.91 0.39 -2.43
CA TYR A 394 -4.14 -0.55 -3.26
C TYR A 394 -3.19 0.21 -4.20
N ALA A 395 -3.65 1.29 -4.83
CA ALA A 395 -2.80 2.15 -5.66
C ALA A 395 -1.63 2.75 -4.87
N THR A 396 -1.86 3.13 -3.61
CA THR A 396 -0.80 3.64 -2.74
C THR A 396 0.23 2.55 -2.44
N ALA A 397 -0.22 1.34 -2.13
CA ALA A 397 0.65 0.21 -1.82
C ALA A 397 1.47 -0.25 -3.03
N PHE A 398 0.89 -0.26 -4.23
CA PHE A 398 1.57 -0.67 -5.48
C PHE A 398 2.73 0.23 -5.91
N LYS A 399 2.95 1.35 -5.20
CA LYS A 399 4.17 2.17 -5.35
C LYS A 399 5.44 1.47 -4.84
N ASP A 400 5.28 0.46 -3.99
CA ASP A 400 6.36 -0.39 -3.49
C ASP A 400 6.34 -1.75 -4.23
N LYS A 401 6.89 -2.81 -3.63
CA LYS A 401 6.94 -4.19 -4.15
C LYS A 401 5.59 -4.88 -4.36
N TYR A 402 4.48 -4.31 -3.90
CA TYR A 402 3.15 -4.92 -4.01
C TYR A 402 2.59 -4.79 -5.42
N ASN A 403 1.84 -5.79 -5.89
CA ASN A 403 1.40 -5.93 -7.27
C ASN A 403 0.09 -6.76 -7.35
N PRO A 404 -0.59 -6.83 -8.51
CA PRO A 404 -1.81 -7.63 -8.69
C PRO A 404 -1.70 -9.12 -8.29
N ALA A 405 -0.55 -9.77 -8.50
CA ALA A 405 -0.28 -11.15 -8.10
C ALA A 405 0.07 -11.30 -6.61
N PHE A 406 0.29 -10.20 -5.87
CA PHE A 406 0.72 -10.25 -4.48
C PHE A 406 -0.27 -11.05 -3.63
N ASN A 407 0.23 -12.05 -2.91
CA ASN A 407 -0.59 -12.93 -2.10
C ASN A 407 -0.95 -12.25 -0.77
N LEU A 408 -2.24 -12.09 -0.51
CA LEU A 408 -2.81 -11.63 0.74
C LEU A 408 -3.56 -12.79 1.40
N TRP A 409 -3.31 -12.99 2.69
CA TRP A 409 -3.96 -14.02 3.48
C TRP A 409 -5.28 -13.51 4.05
N ASP A 410 -6.38 -13.95 3.46
CA ASP A 410 -7.75 -13.77 3.94
C ASP A 410 -8.08 -14.78 5.03
N VAL A 411 -7.49 -14.58 6.22
CA VAL A 411 -7.71 -15.35 7.45
C VAL A 411 -7.99 -14.38 8.60
N THR A 412 -8.71 -14.81 9.63
CA THR A 412 -8.99 -13.97 10.81
C THR A 412 -7.69 -13.40 11.36
N THR A 413 -7.54 -12.08 11.31
CA THR A 413 -6.31 -11.36 11.67
C THR A 413 -6.65 -10.29 12.69
N ASP A 414 -5.91 -10.28 13.80
CA ASP A 414 -6.06 -9.29 14.87
C ASP A 414 -5.05 -8.16 14.68
N PHE A 415 -5.55 -6.91 14.68
CA PHE A 415 -4.75 -5.69 14.58
C PHE A 415 -4.63 -4.97 15.93
N GLY A 416 -4.83 -5.69 17.04
CA GLY A 416 -4.75 -5.22 18.43
C GLY A 416 -6.13 -5.10 19.06
N ASN A 417 -6.84 -4.01 18.78
CA ASN A 417 -8.21 -3.77 19.26
C ASN A 417 -9.24 -3.84 18.12
N TYR A 418 -8.84 -4.32 16.95
CA TYR A 418 -9.64 -4.33 15.74
C TYR A 418 -9.44 -5.63 14.97
N THR A 419 -10.50 -6.42 14.86
CA THR A 419 -10.53 -7.70 14.14
C THR A 419 -11.60 -7.61 13.06
N PRO A 420 -11.27 -7.15 11.85
CA PRO A 420 -12.25 -7.01 10.77
C PRO A 420 -12.76 -8.37 10.31
N GLN A 421 -13.97 -8.40 9.78
CA GLN A 421 -14.56 -9.57 9.14
C GLN A 421 -14.93 -9.24 7.69
N ASN A 422 -14.89 -10.26 6.82
CA ASN A 422 -15.50 -10.15 5.51
C ASN A 422 -17.01 -10.02 5.63
N TYR A 423 -17.62 -9.43 4.60
CA TYR A 423 -19.05 -9.16 4.57
C TYR A 423 -19.91 -10.42 4.76
N ASP A 424 -19.45 -11.57 4.27
CA ASP A 424 -20.12 -12.87 4.41
C ASP A 424 -19.66 -13.67 5.64
N GLY A 425 -18.79 -13.10 6.48
CA GLY A 425 -18.21 -13.74 7.65
C GLY A 425 -17.19 -14.85 7.34
N ALA A 426 -16.96 -15.19 6.07
CA ALA A 426 -16.10 -16.29 5.66
C ALA A 426 -14.66 -15.83 5.38
N THR A 427 -13.70 -16.71 5.60
CA THR A 427 -12.29 -16.55 5.24
C THR A 427 -11.96 -17.45 4.05
N ARG A 428 -10.99 -17.05 3.22
CA ARG A 428 -10.67 -17.73 1.95
C ARG A 428 -9.23 -18.23 1.87
N GLY A 429 -8.42 -17.99 2.89
CA GLY A 429 -7.00 -18.35 2.86
C GLY A 429 -6.23 -17.45 1.89
N PRO A 430 -5.33 -17.99 1.04
CA PRO A 430 -4.51 -17.18 0.14
C PRO A 430 -5.35 -16.65 -1.02
N VAL A 431 -5.34 -15.33 -1.21
CA VAL A 431 -5.98 -14.63 -2.32
C VAL A 431 -5.02 -13.59 -2.89
N THR A 432 -4.99 -13.43 -4.20
CA THR A 432 -4.16 -12.37 -4.80
C THR A 432 -4.77 -11.00 -4.60
N ALA A 433 -3.97 -9.95 -4.63
CA ALA A 433 -4.44 -8.57 -4.58
C ALA A 433 -5.50 -8.29 -5.65
N ARG A 434 -5.34 -8.85 -6.87
CA ARG A 434 -6.36 -8.84 -7.94
C ARG A 434 -7.68 -9.42 -7.45
N LYS A 435 -7.68 -10.65 -6.95
CA LYS A 435 -8.91 -11.32 -6.49
C LYS A 435 -9.53 -10.62 -5.28
N ALA A 436 -8.71 -10.20 -4.32
CA ALA A 436 -9.13 -9.53 -3.10
C ALA A 436 -9.79 -8.16 -3.36
N LEU A 437 -9.19 -7.33 -4.22
CA LEU A 437 -9.75 -6.02 -4.59
C LEU A 437 -10.98 -6.18 -5.48
N ALA A 438 -10.93 -7.07 -6.48
CA ALA A 438 -12.04 -7.33 -7.40
C ALA A 438 -13.28 -7.88 -6.66
N GLY A 439 -13.08 -8.84 -5.74
CA GLY A 439 -14.12 -9.37 -4.86
C GLY A 439 -14.42 -8.52 -3.63
N SER A 440 -13.68 -7.41 -3.42
CA SER A 440 -13.88 -6.45 -2.33
C SER A 440 -13.78 -7.06 -0.92
N LEU A 441 -12.85 -7.98 -0.68
CA LEU A 441 -12.64 -8.59 0.64
C LEU A 441 -12.14 -7.56 1.67
N ASN A 442 -12.58 -7.68 2.92
CA ASN A 442 -12.30 -6.68 3.97
C ASN A 442 -10.97 -6.95 4.65
N ILE A 443 -10.70 -8.19 5.07
CA ILE A 443 -9.48 -8.53 5.81
C ILE A 443 -8.22 -8.22 4.97
N PRO A 444 -8.10 -8.67 3.71
CA PRO A 444 -6.96 -8.33 2.87
C PRO A 444 -6.80 -6.82 2.63
N ALA A 445 -7.91 -6.08 2.53
CA ALA A 445 -7.85 -4.64 2.32
C ALA A 445 -7.34 -3.88 3.57
N VAL A 446 -7.70 -4.33 4.77
CA VAL A 446 -7.16 -3.81 6.03
C VAL A 446 -5.67 -4.11 6.15
N LYS A 447 -5.25 -5.32 5.78
CA LYS A 447 -3.82 -5.65 5.67
C LYS A 447 -3.11 -4.73 4.69
N MET A 448 -3.69 -4.49 3.51
CA MET A 448 -3.09 -3.61 2.50
C MET A 448 -2.95 -2.17 2.99
N LEU A 449 -3.93 -1.63 3.72
CA LEU A 449 -3.80 -0.31 4.35
C LEU A 449 -2.68 -0.27 5.39
N TYR A 450 -2.57 -1.32 6.21
CA TYR A 450 -1.50 -1.43 7.20
C TYR A 450 -0.12 -1.42 6.52
N LEU A 451 0.04 -2.22 5.46
CA LEU A 451 1.28 -2.33 4.69
C LEU A 451 1.62 -1.05 3.92
N ALA A 452 0.62 -0.34 3.38
CA ALA A 452 0.81 0.94 2.68
C ALA A 452 1.21 2.09 3.61
N GLY A 453 0.76 2.03 4.86
CA GLY A 453 0.86 3.12 5.84
C GLY A 453 -0.24 4.16 5.69
N MET A 454 -0.88 4.52 6.80
CA MET A 454 -2.03 5.45 6.83
C MET A 454 -1.70 6.82 6.22
N ASP A 455 -0.57 7.41 6.60
CA ASP A 455 -0.18 8.74 6.13
C ASP A 455 0.06 8.78 4.62
N ASN A 456 0.69 7.74 4.06
CA ASN A 456 0.89 7.63 2.62
C ASN A 456 -0.44 7.56 1.87
N VAL A 457 -1.43 6.86 2.44
CA VAL A 457 -2.77 6.73 1.85
C VAL A 457 -3.52 8.06 1.91
N LEU A 458 -3.47 8.78 3.04
CA LEU A 458 -4.10 10.10 3.16
C LEU A 458 -3.47 11.12 2.20
N ASP A 459 -2.14 11.14 2.10
CA ASP A 459 -1.42 12.00 1.15
C ASP A 459 -1.80 11.67 -0.30
N GLN A 460 -1.89 10.38 -0.64
CA GLN A 460 -2.29 9.97 -1.98
C GLN A 460 -3.75 10.30 -2.27
N ALA A 461 -4.66 10.13 -1.31
CA ALA A 461 -6.06 10.50 -1.43
C ALA A 461 -6.21 11.99 -1.78
N HIS A 462 -5.51 12.88 -1.07
CA HIS A 462 -5.51 14.31 -1.37
C HIS A 462 -4.90 14.63 -2.74
N LYS A 463 -3.78 13.98 -3.11
CA LYS A 463 -3.20 14.12 -4.45
C LYS A 463 -4.16 13.70 -5.56
N MET A 464 -5.04 12.73 -5.29
CA MET A 464 -6.07 12.26 -6.22
C MET A 464 -7.35 13.11 -6.22
N GLY A 465 -7.40 14.21 -5.45
CA GLY A 465 -8.51 15.17 -5.47
C GLY A 465 -9.53 15.03 -4.34
N ILE A 466 -9.26 14.20 -3.32
CA ILE A 466 -10.13 14.12 -2.14
C ILE A 466 -9.91 15.35 -1.24
N THR A 467 -10.97 16.13 -1.02
CA THR A 467 -10.93 17.41 -0.26
C THR A 467 -11.30 17.26 1.21
N THR A 468 -11.85 16.11 1.59
CA THR A 468 -12.12 15.71 2.98
C THR A 468 -10.92 14.95 3.57
N LEU A 469 -11.09 14.31 4.73
CA LEU A 469 -10.02 13.55 5.41
C LEU A 469 -8.87 14.38 6.02
N ASN A 470 -9.14 15.65 6.35
CA ASN A 470 -8.12 16.59 6.85
C ASN A 470 -7.67 16.33 8.30
N ASP A 471 -8.52 15.71 9.13
CA ASP A 471 -8.21 15.41 10.54
C ASP A 471 -7.54 14.04 10.68
N ARG A 472 -6.23 13.99 10.40
CA ARG A 472 -5.47 12.73 10.25
C ARG A 472 -5.54 11.83 11.49
N ASP A 473 -5.47 12.43 12.68
CA ASP A 473 -5.46 11.72 13.97
C ASP A 473 -6.78 10.99 14.26
N ARG A 474 -7.86 11.35 13.56
CA ARG A 474 -9.17 10.70 13.68
C ARG A 474 -9.24 9.35 12.97
N TYR A 475 -8.33 9.06 12.03
CA TYR A 475 -8.47 7.91 11.14
C TYR A 475 -7.61 6.71 11.56
N GLY A 476 -8.28 5.56 11.66
CA GLY A 476 -7.65 4.26 11.91
C GLY A 476 -7.83 3.29 10.73
N LEU A 477 -7.45 2.03 10.94
CA LEU A 477 -7.51 0.98 9.90
C LEU A 477 -8.91 0.72 9.32
N SER A 478 -9.98 1.19 9.96
CA SER A 478 -11.33 1.15 9.39
C SER A 478 -11.52 2.08 8.17
N LEU A 479 -10.61 3.02 7.91
CA LEU A 479 -10.70 3.96 6.78
C LEU A 479 -10.80 3.24 5.43
N VAL A 480 -10.05 2.15 5.21
CA VAL A 480 -10.13 1.36 3.97
C VAL A 480 -11.51 0.71 3.75
N LEU A 481 -12.30 0.58 4.80
CA LEU A 481 -13.67 0.09 4.77
C LEU A 481 -14.71 1.23 4.82
N GLY A 482 -14.27 2.49 4.71
CA GLY A 482 -15.12 3.67 4.67
C GLY A 482 -15.31 4.39 6.00
N GLY A 483 -14.45 4.17 6.99
CA GLY A 483 -14.49 4.85 8.30
C GLY A 483 -14.17 6.35 8.30
N GLY A 484 -14.33 7.02 7.17
CA GLY A 484 -14.17 8.46 7.01
C GLY A 484 -15.02 8.98 5.85
N GLU A 485 -15.62 10.15 6.03
CA GLU A 485 -16.58 10.70 5.07
C GLU A 485 -15.90 11.39 3.88
N ILE A 486 -16.40 11.13 2.68
CA ILE A 486 -15.91 11.67 1.40
C ILE A 486 -17.11 12.13 0.57
N LYS A 487 -16.89 13.13 -0.28
CA LYS A 487 -17.89 13.59 -1.25
C LYS A 487 -17.95 12.67 -2.46
N LEU A 488 -19.14 12.45 -3.02
CA LEU A 488 -19.31 11.63 -4.23
C LEU A 488 -18.48 12.16 -5.40
N ILE A 489 -18.50 13.47 -5.63
CA ILE A 489 -17.72 14.12 -6.70
C ILE A 489 -16.20 13.92 -6.51
N ASP A 490 -15.70 14.00 -5.29
CA ASP A 490 -14.27 13.85 -4.98
C ASP A 490 -13.80 12.42 -5.28
N LEU A 491 -14.57 11.41 -4.86
CA LEU A 491 -14.21 10.03 -5.12
C LEU A 491 -14.36 9.68 -6.60
N ALA A 492 -15.35 10.24 -7.32
CA ALA A 492 -15.44 10.12 -8.77
C ALA A 492 -14.21 10.74 -9.46
N THR A 493 -13.72 11.88 -8.96
CA THR A 493 -12.49 12.53 -9.44
C THR A 493 -11.28 11.64 -9.24
N ALA A 494 -11.13 11.03 -8.06
CA ALA A 494 -10.06 10.08 -7.77
C ALA A 494 -10.10 8.85 -8.68
N TYR A 495 -11.28 8.35 -9.04
CA TYR A 495 -11.41 7.27 -10.04
C TYR A 495 -11.03 7.74 -11.45
N GLY A 496 -11.22 9.02 -11.75
CA GLY A 496 -10.74 9.65 -12.98
C GLY A 496 -9.22 9.64 -13.13
N VAL A 497 -8.47 9.62 -12.03
CA VAL A 497 -7.01 9.42 -12.08
C VAL A 497 -6.67 8.07 -12.70
N PHE A 498 -7.39 6.99 -12.35
CA PHE A 498 -7.17 5.67 -12.96
C PHE A 498 -7.56 5.67 -14.44
N ALA A 499 -8.72 6.25 -14.77
CA ALA A 499 -9.20 6.38 -16.14
C ALA A 499 -8.25 7.21 -17.05
N ASN A 500 -7.55 8.19 -16.47
CA ASN A 500 -6.67 9.13 -17.16
C ASN A 500 -5.18 8.81 -16.92
N LYS A 501 -4.83 7.52 -16.82
CA LYS A 501 -3.44 7.02 -16.79
C LYS A 501 -2.58 7.63 -15.68
N GLY A 502 -3.17 7.87 -14.51
CA GLY A 502 -2.48 8.38 -13.33
C GLY A 502 -2.48 9.90 -13.19
N SER A 503 -3.12 10.61 -14.12
CA SER A 503 -3.23 12.06 -14.06
C SER A 503 -4.57 12.54 -13.50
N LEU A 504 -4.51 13.49 -12.58
CA LEU A 504 -5.67 14.23 -12.06
C LEU A 504 -6.02 15.38 -13.02
N ALA A 505 -7.27 15.42 -13.47
CA ALA A 505 -7.91 16.62 -13.97
C ALA A 505 -8.89 17.14 -12.90
N PRO A 506 -8.60 18.27 -12.23
CA PRO A 506 -9.48 18.84 -11.20
C PRO A 506 -10.88 19.08 -11.75
N THR A 507 -11.89 18.91 -10.90
CA THR A 507 -13.28 19.08 -11.33
C THR A 507 -13.57 20.51 -11.74
N ASN A 508 -14.29 20.64 -12.84
CA ASN A 508 -14.73 21.92 -13.36
C ASN A 508 -16.20 21.86 -13.79
N LEU A 509 -16.96 22.88 -13.42
CA LEU A 509 -18.38 23.02 -13.75
C LEU A 509 -18.66 24.19 -14.71
N ILE A 510 -17.70 25.10 -14.88
CA ILE A 510 -17.88 26.36 -15.61
C ILE A 510 -16.88 26.41 -16.77
N LEU A 511 -17.37 26.48 -18.01
CA LEU A 511 -16.53 26.64 -19.19
C LEU A 511 -16.19 28.10 -19.46
N LYS A 512 -17.13 29.02 -19.25
CA LYS A 512 -16.95 30.43 -19.57
C LYS A 512 -17.89 31.33 -18.79
N VAL A 513 -17.40 32.47 -18.33
CA VAL A 513 -18.20 33.55 -17.74
C VAL A 513 -17.92 34.83 -18.50
N VAL A 514 -18.97 35.46 -19.02
CA VAL A 514 -18.90 36.81 -19.59
C VAL A 514 -19.81 37.77 -18.83
N ASP A 515 -19.42 39.03 -18.74
CA ASP A 515 -20.28 40.08 -18.16
C ASP A 515 -21.32 40.61 -19.16
N SER A 516 -22.18 41.51 -18.69
CA SER A 516 -23.22 42.17 -19.51
C SER A 516 -22.69 43.00 -20.69
N ASN A 517 -21.38 43.28 -20.76
CA ASN A 517 -20.73 43.93 -21.90
C ASN A 517 -20.02 42.92 -22.82
N ASN A 518 -20.27 41.62 -22.66
CA ASN A 518 -19.58 40.52 -23.35
C ASN A 518 -18.07 40.43 -23.06
N LYS A 519 -17.59 41.04 -21.96
CA LYS A 519 -16.20 40.86 -21.54
C LYS A 519 -16.04 39.51 -20.86
N VAL A 520 -15.08 38.72 -21.33
CA VAL A 520 -14.70 37.45 -20.68
C VAL A 520 -14.09 37.73 -19.31
N LEU A 521 -14.73 37.20 -18.27
CA LEU A 521 -14.24 37.23 -16.89
C LEU A 521 -13.44 35.95 -16.58
N GLU A 522 -13.88 34.83 -17.14
CA GLU A 522 -13.29 33.51 -16.94
C GLU A 522 -13.53 32.62 -18.15
N GLU A 523 -12.57 31.76 -18.44
CA GLU A 523 -12.64 30.74 -19.48
C GLU A 523 -11.81 29.53 -19.04
N PHE A 524 -12.36 28.34 -19.24
CA PHE A 524 -11.75 27.08 -18.82
C PHE A 524 -10.39 26.90 -19.48
N LYS A 525 -9.45 26.42 -18.66
CA LYS A 525 -8.11 26.02 -19.08
C LYS A 525 -7.83 24.66 -18.47
N GLU A 526 -7.27 23.76 -19.27
CA GLU A 526 -6.85 22.46 -18.77
C GLU A 526 -5.76 22.63 -17.71
N ASP A 527 -5.97 22.01 -16.54
CA ASP A 527 -5.03 21.98 -15.41
C ASP A 527 -4.78 20.51 -15.01
N LYS A 528 -4.13 19.75 -15.89
CA LYS A 528 -3.83 18.33 -15.68
C LYS A 528 -2.55 18.15 -14.86
N LYS A 529 -2.57 17.28 -13.86
CA LYS A 529 -1.42 16.99 -12.97
C LYS A 529 -1.18 15.49 -12.87
N ASP A 530 0.04 15.04 -13.07
CA ASP A 530 0.40 13.64 -12.85
C ASP A 530 0.55 13.38 -11.35
N VAL A 531 -0.24 12.44 -10.81
CA VAL A 531 -0.36 12.21 -9.36
C VAL A 531 -0.17 10.73 -8.99
N LEU A 532 -0.13 9.85 -9.98
CA LEU A 532 0.09 8.41 -9.85
C LEU A 532 0.84 7.91 -11.09
N ASP A 533 1.72 6.94 -10.93
CA ASP A 533 2.41 6.31 -12.07
C ASP A 533 1.40 5.61 -13.00
N PRO A 534 1.55 5.73 -14.33
CA PRO A 534 0.61 5.14 -15.27
C PRO A 534 0.55 3.62 -15.16
N GLN A 535 1.65 2.95 -14.79
CA GLN A 535 1.68 1.49 -14.55
C GLN A 535 0.73 1.11 -13.41
N ILE A 536 0.75 1.86 -12.30
CA ILE A 536 -0.14 1.61 -11.15
C ILE A 536 -1.60 1.91 -11.52
N ALA A 537 -1.85 2.98 -12.27
CA ALA A 537 -3.19 3.28 -12.77
C ALA A 537 -3.74 2.12 -13.62
N TYR A 538 -2.90 1.60 -14.53
CA TYR A 538 -3.24 0.44 -15.35
C TYR A 538 -3.44 -0.84 -14.51
N GLU A 539 -2.60 -1.10 -13.51
CA GLU A 539 -2.78 -2.25 -12.59
C GLU A 539 -4.14 -2.22 -11.91
N ILE A 540 -4.53 -1.07 -11.35
CA ILE A 540 -5.85 -0.90 -10.73
C ILE A 540 -6.96 -1.06 -11.76
N SER A 541 -6.86 -0.43 -12.94
CA SER A 541 -7.86 -0.60 -14.00
C SER A 541 -7.98 -2.04 -14.44
N SER A 542 -6.87 -2.76 -14.63
CA SER A 542 -6.87 -4.18 -15.01
C SER A 542 -7.57 -5.07 -14.00
N ILE A 543 -7.47 -4.77 -12.70
CA ILE A 543 -8.16 -5.50 -11.63
C ILE A 543 -9.64 -5.15 -11.65
N LEU A 544 -9.96 -3.85 -11.71
CA LEU A 544 -11.31 -3.34 -11.64
C LEU A 544 -12.12 -3.56 -12.91
N SER A 545 -11.51 -3.93 -14.04
CA SER A 545 -12.19 -4.35 -15.28
C SER A 545 -12.30 -5.86 -15.45
N ASP A 546 -11.57 -6.66 -14.65
CA ASP A 546 -11.59 -8.12 -14.72
C ASP A 546 -12.87 -8.70 -14.08
N ASN A 547 -13.75 -9.23 -14.92
CA ASN A 547 -14.99 -9.87 -14.49
C ASN A 547 -14.76 -11.27 -13.90
N GLN A 548 -13.76 -12.01 -14.39
CA GLN A 548 -13.44 -13.34 -13.86
C GLN A 548 -12.98 -13.23 -12.41
N ALA A 549 -12.11 -12.27 -12.11
CA ALA A 549 -11.58 -12.03 -10.77
C ALA A 549 -12.67 -11.70 -9.73
N ARG A 550 -13.79 -11.10 -10.13
CA ARG A 550 -14.89 -10.72 -9.21
C ARG A 550 -16.07 -11.70 -9.17
N SER A 551 -16.16 -12.59 -10.16
CA SER A 551 -17.33 -13.45 -10.39
C SER A 551 -17.69 -14.35 -9.20
N TYR A 552 -16.70 -14.74 -8.40
CA TYR A 552 -16.91 -15.58 -7.20
C TYR A 552 -17.69 -14.86 -6.08
N VAL A 553 -17.80 -13.53 -6.12
CA VAL A 553 -18.60 -12.72 -5.17
C VAL A 553 -19.88 -12.20 -5.83
N PHE A 554 -19.77 -11.63 -7.03
CA PHE A 554 -20.86 -10.89 -7.66
C PHE A 554 -21.61 -11.67 -8.75
N GLY A 555 -21.08 -12.82 -9.18
CA GLY A 555 -21.54 -13.55 -10.36
C GLY A 555 -21.02 -12.94 -11.68
N SER A 556 -20.95 -13.76 -12.73
CA SER A 556 -20.41 -13.35 -14.04
C SER A 556 -21.31 -12.39 -14.83
N ARG A 557 -22.60 -12.29 -14.48
CA ARG A 557 -23.59 -11.40 -15.11
C ARG A 557 -24.06 -10.27 -14.19
N SER A 558 -23.18 -9.84 -13.27
CA SER A 558 -23.49 -8.75 -12.35
C SER A 558 -23.73 -7.43 -13.08
N ALA A 559 -24.36 -6.45 -12.41
CA ALA A 559 -24.56 -5.11 -12.96
C ALA A 559 -23.23 -4.36 -13.22
N LEU A 560 -22.10 -4.87 -12.72
CA LEU A 560 -20.77 -4.28 -12.84
C LEU A 560 -20.05 -4.62 -14.15
N TYR A 561 -20.63 -5.48 -14.99
CA TYR A 561 -19.95 -6.05 -16.17
C TYR A 561 -20.63 -5.63 -17.48
N PHE A 562 -19.84 -5.16 -18.45
CA PHE A 562 -20.27 -4.88 -19.82
C PHE A 562 -19.62 -5.87 -20.78
N ASP A 563 -20.42 -6.42 -21.70
CA ASP A 563 -19.99 -7.37 -22.72
C ASP A 563 -19.49 -6.70 -24.01
N ASP A 564 -19.92 -5.46 -24.26
CA ASP A 564 -19.61 -4.69 -25.46
C ASP A 564 -18.37 -3.79 -25.33
N ARG A 565 -17.87 -3.56 -24.11
CA ARG A 565 -16.72 -2.68 -23.85
C ARG A 565 -16.03 -2.95 -22.50
N PRO A 566 -14.73 -2.64 -22.37
CA PRO A 566 -14.04 -2.72 -21.08
C PRO A 566 -14.53 -1.60 -20.16
N VAL A 567 -14.99 -1.98 -18.97
CA VAL A 567 -15.41 -1.04 -17.92
C VAL A 567 -14.82 -1.48 -16.60
N ALA A 568 -14.13 -0.56 -15.95
CA ALA A 568 -13.66 -0.75 -14.59
C ALA A 568 -14.75 -0.34 -13.60
N ALA A 569 -15.00 -1.13 -12.55
CA ALA A 569 -16.03 -0.83 -11.57
C ALA A 569 -15.68 -1.31 -10.16
N LYS A 570 -16.15 -0.55 -9.16
CA LYS A 570 -15.99 -0.86 -7.74
C LYS A 570 -17.22 -0.43 -6.96
N THR A 571 -17.66 -1.30 -6.07
CA THR A 571 -18.76 -1.05 -5.13
C THR A 571 -18.27 -0.58 -3.77
N GLY A 572 -19.11 0.16 -3.07
CA GLY A 572 -18.96 0.52 -1.66
C GLY A 572 -20.26 0.24 -0.91
N THR A 573 -20.13 -0.28 0.32
CA THR A 573 -21.25 -0.50 1.23
C THR A 573 -20.75 -0.16 2.62
N THR A 574 -21.49 0.65 3.37
CA THR A 574 -21.17 0.95 4.77
C THR A 574 -21.81 -0.06 5.71
N SER A 575 -21.34 -0.10 6.96
CA SER A 575 -22.00 -0.87 8.02
C SER A 575 -23.46 -0.46 8.16
N GLU A 576 -24.33 -1.41 8.52
CA GLU A 576 -25.78 -1.18 8.67
C GLU A 576 -26.49 -0.70 7.38
N TYR A 577 -25.84 -0.79 6.22
CA TYR A 577 -26.41 -0.46 4.91
C TYR A 577 -26.92 0.99 4.82
N ARG A 578 -26.21 1.95 5.43
CA ARG A 578 -26.60 3.37 5.39
C ARG A 578 -26.32 4.01 4.03
N ASP A 579 -25.20 3.61 3.41
CA ASP A 579 -24.75 4.12 2.13
C ASP A 579 -24.37 2.97 1.20
N ALA A 580 -24.92 2.99 -0.01
CA ALA A 580 -24.59 2.08 -1.09
C ALA A 580 -24.01 2.86 -2.26
N TRP A 581 -22.79 2.49 -2.67
CA TRP A 581 -22.03 3.17 -3.70
C TRP A 581 -21.68 2.24 -4.85
N THR A 582 -21.62 2.78 -6.05
CA THR A 582 -20.93 2.17 -7.19
C THR A 582 -20.22 3.24 -7.99
N PHE A 583 -18.94 3.04 -8.21
CA PHE A 583 -18.12 3.84 -9.11
C PHE A 583 -17.69 2.96 -10.27
N GLY A 584 -17.68 3.51 -11.46
CA GLY A 584 -17.06 2.84 -12.58
C GLY A 584 -16.77 3.76 -13.73
N TYR A 585 -15.85 3.34 -14.57
CA TYR A 585 -15.23 4.20 -15.56
C TYR A 585 -14.75 3.45 -16.79
N THR A 586 -14.66 4.24 -17.86
CA THR A 586 -13.93 3.98 -19.11
C THR A 586 -12.89 5.08 -19.27
N PRO A 587 -11.98 5.01 -20.26
CA PRO A 587 -11.05 6.11 -20.54
C PRO A 587 -11.72 7.46 -20.86
N SER A 588 -12.99 7.50 -21.24
CA SER A 588 -13.74 8.73 -21.60
C SER A 588 -14.80 9.17 -20.59
N LEU A 589 -15.15 8.34 -19.60
CA LEU A 589 -16.22 8.68 -18.66
C LEU A 589 -16.05 7.97 -17.33
N VAL A 590 -16.15 8.72 -16.24
CA VAL A 590 -16.22 8.20 -14.87
C VAL A 590 -17.56 8.56 -14.27
N THR A 591 -18.24 7.59 -13.67
CA THR A 591 -19.52 7.82 -13.00
C THR A 591 -19.52 7.20 -11.62
N GLY A 592 -19.92 7.99 -10.63
CA GLY A 592 -20.23 7.53 -9.29
C GLY A 592 -21.73 7.64 -9.00
N VAL A 593 -22.28 6.64 -8.34
CA VAL A 593 -23.68 6.60 -7.87
C VAL A 593 -23.71 6.28 -6.39
N TRP A 594 -24.55 7.00 -5.66
CA TRP A 594 -24.90 6.74 -4.26
C TRP A 594 -26.41 6.48 -4.12
N VAL A 595 -26.79 5.58 -3.22
CA VAL A 595 -28.18 5.33 -2.79
C VAL A 595 -28.20 5.23 -1.26
N GLY A 596 -29.20 5.87 -0.63
CA GLY A 596 -29.35 5.88 0.82
C GLY A 596 -30.43 6.84 1.30
N ASN A 597 -30.37 7.21 2.58
CA ASN A 597 -31.31 8.14 3.21
C ASN A 597 -30.59 9.40 3.72
N ASN A 598 -31.19 10.57 3.47
CA ASN A 598 -30.56 11.85 3.83
C ASN A 598 -30.40 12.01 5.35
N ASP A 599 -31.35 11.51 6.13
CA ASP A 599 -31.33 11.46 7.60
C ASP A 599 -30.36 10.40 8.18
N ASN A 600 -29.61 9.72 7.31
CA ASN A 600 -28.68 8.64 7.63
C ASN A 600 -29.36 7.37 8.17
N SER A 601 -30.69 7.23 8.13
CA SER A 601 -31.38 6.01 8.54
C SER A 601 -30.95 4.79 7.69
N PRO A 602 -30.84 3.58 8.28
CA PRO A 602 -30.35 2.41 7.56
C PRO A 602 -31.34 1.92 6.50
N MET A 603 -30.81 1.42 5.38
CA MET A 603 -31.58 0.64 4.40
C MET A 603 -31.80 -0.80 4.88
N THR A 604 -32.64 -1.55 4.18
CA THR A 604 -32.88 -2.98 4.43
C THR A 604 -31.58 -3.78 4.30
N ALA A 605 -31.36 -4.75 5.19
CA ALA A 605 -30.22 -5.65 5.11
C ALA A 605 -30.09 -6.30 3.72
N GLY A 606 -28.89 -6.26 3.13
CA GLY A 606 -28.64 -6.74 1.78
C GLY A 606 -28.79 -5.68 0.68
N ALA A 607 -29.16 -4.44 1.01
CA ALA A 607 -29.11 -3.27 0.12
C ALA A 607 -27.67 -2.78 -0.13
N ALA A 608 -26.76 -3.70 -0.46
CA ALA A 608 -25.36 -3.40 -0.74
C ALA A 608 -25.20 -2.55 -2.02
N GLY A 609 -24.03 -1.92 -2.19
CA GLY A 609 -23.67 -1.16 -3.41
C GLY A 609 -23.98 -1.89 -4.71
N ALA A 610 -23.68 -3.19 -4.78
CA ALA A 610 -23.95 -4.04 -5.94
C ALA A 610 -25.45 -4.25 -6.25
N MET A 611 -26.33 -4.06 -5.26
CA MET A 611 -27.77 -4.28 -5.38
C MET A 611 -28.56 -2.98 -5.53
N ALA A 612 -28.15 -1.92 -4.85
CA ALA A 612 -28.85 -0.64 -4.84
C ALA A 612 -28.29 0.34 -5.89
N ALA A 613 -26.99 0.62 -5.86
CA ALA A 613 -26.37 1.64 -6.70
C ALA A 613 -25.94 1.11 -8.09
N ALA A 614 -25.42 -0.12 -8.17
CA ALA A 614 -24.89 -0.67 -9.42
C ALA A 614 -25.90 -0.77 -10.57
N PRO A 615 -27.19 -1.10 -10.35
CA PRO A 615 -28.19 -1.07 -11.42
C PRO A 615 -28.41 0.33 -12.02
N ILE A 616 -28.46 1.37 -11.19
CA ILE A 616 -28.56 2.77 -11.65
C ILE A 616 -27.32 3.13 -12.47
N TRP A 617 -26.15 2.82 -11.92
CA TRP A 617 -24.86 3.08 -12.59
C TRP A 617 -24.79 2.39 -13.95
N ARG A 618 -25.20 1.11 -14.03
CA ARG A 618 -25.21 0.34 -15.28
C ARG A 618 -26.14 0.97 -16.32
N ASP A 619 -27.38 1.24 -15.94
CA ASP A 619 -28.39 1.80 -16.85
C ASP A 619 -27.93 3.16 -17.39
N TYR A 620 -27.31 3.99 -16.55
CA TYR A 620 -26.71 5.24 -16.95
C TYR A 620 -25.53 5.04 -17.91
N MET A 621 -24.53 4.25 -17.53
CA MET A 621 -23.31 4.06 -18.32
C MET A 621 -23.62 3.47 -19.69
N ALA A 622 -24.54 2.51 -19.78
CA ALA A 622 -24.98 1.91 -21.04
C ALA A 622 -25.54 2.95 -22.02
N LYS A 623 -26.41 3.84 -21.53
CA LYS A 623 -27.03 4.90 -22.34
C LYS A 623 -26.06 6.05 -22.64
N ALA A 624 -25.29 6.50 -21.66
CA ALA A 624 -24.36 7.62 -21.79
C ALA A 624 -23.20 7.31 -22.75
N LEU A 625 -22.81 6.04 -22.85
CA LEU A 625 -21.72 5.57 -23.73
C LEU A 625 -22.20 4.96 -25.06
N ALA A 626 -23.52 4.86 -25.29
CA ALA A 626 -24.09 4.16 -26.45
C ALA A 626 -23.52 4.64 -27.80
N ASN A 627 -23.24 5.93 -27.93
CA ASN A 627 -22.70 6.56 -29.15
C ASN A 627 -21.22 6.98 -29.00
N SER A 628 -20.52 6.49 -27.98
CA SER A 628 -19.10 6.76 -27.75
C SER A 628 -18.23 5.62 -28.29
N PRO A 629 -17.04 5.92 -28.83
CA PRO A 629 -16.07 4.87 -29.21
C PRO A 629 -15.79 3.90 -28.07
N VAL A 630 -15.57 2.63 -28.40
CA VAL A 630 -15.06 1.65 -27.45
C VAL A 630 -13.56 1.88 -27.31
N GLU A 631 -13.12 2.29 -26.12
CA GLU A 631 -11.71 2.55 -25.79
C GLU A 631 -11.22 1.47 -24.82
N ASP A 632 -10.04 0.91 -25.10
CA ASP A 632 -9.33 0.03 -24.17
C ASP A 632 -8.51 0.82 -23.14
N PHE A 633 -8.23 0.21 -21.99
CA PHE A 633 -7.22 0.73 -21.07
C PHE A 633 -5.83 0.48 -21.67
N GLU A 634 -5.16 1.55 -22.10
CA GLU A 634 -3.85 1.45 -22.75
C GLU A 634 -2.79 0.92 -21.78
N VAL A 635 -2.05 -0.10 -22.21
CA VAL A 635 -0.93 -0.67 -21.45
C VAL A 635 0.26 0.29 -21.51
N PRO A 636 0.70 0.88 -20.39
CA PRO A 636 1.84 1.77 -20.37
C PRO A 636 3.16 0.98 -20.48
N ASN A 637 4.21 1.66 -20.96
CA ASN A 637 5.57 1.09 -21.00
C ASN A 637 6.01 0.64 -19.60
N GLY A 638 6.70 -0.51 -19.50
CA GLY A 638 7.21 -1.04 -18.23
C GLY A 638 6.19 -1.86 -17.43
N ILE A 639 5.05 -2.23 -18.02
CA ILE A 639 4.22 -3.34 -17.56
C ILE A 639 4.71 -4.63 -18.22
N GLU A 640 4.95 -5.65 -17.42
CA GLU A 640 5.39 -6.99 -17.86
C GLU A 640 4.51 -8.08 -17.22
N GLU A 641 4.25 -9.14 -17.96
CA GLU A 641 3.57 -10.33 -17.44
C GLU A 641 4.60 -11.28 -16.83
N ILE A 642 4.50 -11.54 -15.53
CA ILE A 642 5.49 -12.31 -14.76
C ILE A 642 4.80 -13.47 -14.04
N THR A 643 5.41 -14.65 -14.10
CA THR A 643 5.01 -15.83 -13.32
C THR A 643 5.78 -15.88 -12.01
N VAL A 644 5.05 -15.88 -10.90
CA VAL A 644 5.58 -15.96 -9.53
C VAL A 644 5.02 -17.17 -8.79
N ASP A 645 5.71 -17.58 -7.72
CA ASP A 645 5.17 -18.55 -6.76
C ASP A 645 3.92 -17.98 -6.07
N LYS A 646 2.88 -18.81 -5.98
CA LYS A 646 1.54 -18.42 -5.52
C LYS A 646 1.51 -17.91 -4.07
N TYR A 647 2.40 -18.38 -3.21
CA TYR A 647 2.35 -18.09 -1.78
C TYR A 647 3.33 -17.01 -1.35
N THR A 648 4.50 -16.95 -2.00
CA THR A 648 5.62 -16.07 -1.64
C THR A 648 5.72 -14.83 -2.52
N ASN A 649 5.07 -14.82 -3.69
CA ASN A 649 5.19 -13.76 -4.71
C ASN A 649 6.64 -13.52 -5.19
N LYS A 650 7.52 -14.52 -4.99
CA LYS A 650 8.91 -14.57 -5.49
C LYS A 650 8.97 -15.36 -6.81
N LEU A 651 10.12 -15.33 -7.50
CA LEU A 651 10.32 -16.18 -8.66
C LEU A 651 10.18 -17.67 -8.27
N PRO A 652 9.49 -18.50 -9.07
CA PRO A 652 9.17 -19.87 -8.65
C PRO A 652 10.41 -20.77 -8.61
N SER A 653 10.43 -21.67 -7.61
CA SER A 653 11.41 -22.77 -7.49
C SER A 653 10.73 -24.14 -7.63
N GLY A 654 9.54 -24.17 -8.23
CA GLY A 654 8.58 -25.28 -8.20
C GLY A 654 7.33 -24.92 -7.41
N GLY A 655 6.35 -25.82 -7.33
CA GLY A 655 5.07 -25.58 -6.65
C GLY A 655 4.01 -24.91 -7.53
N GLU A 656 2.95 -24.40 -6.90
CA GLU A 656 1.88 -23.68 -7.59
C GLU A 656 2.33 -22.25 -7.94
N THR A 657 2.02 -21.82 -9.16
CA THR A 657 2.39 -20.49 -9.67
C THR A 657 1.17 -19.67 -10.01
N ILE A 658 1.36 -18.36 -10.08
CA ILE A 658 0.41 -17.42 -10.65
C ILE A 658 1.12 -16.49 -11.61
N THR A 659 0.47 -16.19 -12.74
CA THR A 659 0.92 -15.20 -13.70
C THR A 659 -0.01 -13.99 -13.64
N ASP A 660 0.57 -12.79 -13.55
CA ASP A 660 -0.15 -11.53 -13.58
C ASP A 660 0.78 -10.42 -14.09
N ILE A 661 0.27 -9.19 -14.16
CA ILE A 661 1.03 -8.02 -14.58
C ILE A 661 1.79 -7.37 -13.42
N PHE A 662 2.96 -6.81 -13.73
CA PHE A 662 3.85 -6.14 -12.79
C PHE A 662 4.40 -4.87 -13.44
N ALA A 663 4.48 -3.80 -12.68
CA ALA A 663 5.37 -2.70 -13.02
C ALA A 663 6.85 -3.14 -12.89
N SER A 664 7.73 -2.60 -13.74
CA SER A 664 9.15 -2.98 -13.80
C SER A 664 9.89 -2.97 -12.45
N TRP A 665 9.53 -2.08 -11.51
CA TRP A 665 10.15 -2.03 -10.17
C TRP A 665 9.59 -3.06 -9.18
N GLN A 666 8.44 -3.67 -9.47
CA GLN A 666 7.80 -4.69 -8.65
C GLN A 666 8.28 -6.11 -8.98
N ILE A 667 8.98 -6.28 -10.11
CA ILE A 667 9.44 -7.60 -10.57
C ILE A 667 10.40 -8.21 -9.52
N PRO A 668 10.06 -9.38 -8.93
CA PRO A 668 10.88 -9.98 -7.90
C PRO A 668 12.20 -10.49 -8.48
N LYS A 669 13.29 -10.29 -7.75
CA LYS A 669 14.64 -10.74 -8.13
C LYS A 669 15.00 -12.09 -7.52
N ASP A 670 14.48 -12.36 -6.34
CA ASP A 670 14.79 -13.58 -5.59
C ASP A 670 13.84 -14.72 -5.95
N ARG A 671 14.38 -15.95 -5.94
CA ARG A 671 13.58 -17.18 -6.02
C ARG A 671 13.01 -17.56 -4.66
N SER A 672 11.86 -18.22 -4.67
CA SER A 672 11.24 -18.78 -3.48
C SER A 672 12.17 -19.83 -2.85
N LYS A 673 12.51 -19.63 -1.57
CA LYS A 673 13.23 -20.62 -0.74
C LYS A 673 12.28 -21.34 0.23
N ASP A 674 11.13 -20.71 0.49
CA ASP A 674 10.15 -21.15 1.47
C ASP A 674 9.17 -22.17 0.87
N VAL A 675 8.87 -22.06 -0.41
CA VAL A 675 7.96 -22.95 -1.13
C VAL A 675 8.60 -23.42 -2.44
N GLY A 676 8.56 -24.73 -2.68
CA GLY A 676 9.05 -25.34 -3.91
C GLY A 676 10.19 -26.32 -3.65
N LYS A 677 10.94 -26.64 -4.71
CA LYS A 677 12.09 -27.53 -4.61
C LYS A 677 13.29 -26.74 -4.10
N ILE A 678 13.83 -27.16 -2.97
CA ILE A 678 15.13 -26.68 -2.47
C ILE A 678 16.20 -27.72 -2.73
N ARG A 679 17.39 -27.22 -3.06
CA ARG A 679 18.61 -28.02 -3.24
C ARG A 679 19.31 -28.10 -1.88
N ILE A 680 19.48 -29.30 -1.35
CA ILE A 680 20.13 -29.56 -0.07
C ILE A 680 21.45 -30.28 -0.33
N ASP A 681 22.53 -29.82 0.29
CA ASP A 681 23.80 -30.55 0.29
C ASP A 681 23.63 -31.87 1.06
N LYS A 682 23.82 -33.00 0.37
CA LYS A 682 23.69 -34.35 0.94
C LYS A 682 24.59 -34.58 2.16
N TYR A 683 25.69 -33.84 2.28
CA TYR A 683 26.70 -34.05 3.31
C TYR A 683 26.44 -33.24 4.59
N THR A 684 25.91 -32.03 4.46
CA THR A 684 25.70 -31.13 5.60
C THR A 684 24.24 -31.04 6.03
N GLY A 685 23.30 -31.35 5.12
CA GLY A 685 21.88 -31.11 5.33
C GLY A 685 21.48 -29.63 5.23
N ASN A 686 22.41 -28.72 4.96
CA ASN A 686 22.13 -27.31 4.68
C ASN A 686 21.73 -27.11 3.21
N LEU A 687 21.30 -25.90 2.84
CA LEU A 687 21.10 -25.55 1.44
C LEU A 687 22.39 -25.81 0.63
N ALA A 688 22.26 -26.30 -0.59
CA ALA A 688 23.39 -26.41 -1.50
C ALA A 688 23.72 -25.02 -2.08
N THR A 689 25.00 -24.71 -2.25
CA THR A 689 25.41 -23.56 -3.07
C THR A 689 24.94 -23.72 -4.52
N ASP A 690 24.69 -22.61 -5.23
CA ASP A 690 24.14 -22.63 -6.59
C ASP A 690 25.01 -23.46 -7.56
N ASP A 691 26.33 -23.42 -7.39
CA ASP A 691 27.31 -24.14 -8.21
C ASP A 691 27.53 -25.61 -7.77
N CYS A 692 26.83 -26.10 -6.74
CA CYS A 692 27.04 -27.45 -6.25
C CYS A 692 26.59 -28.49 -7.29
N PRO A 693 27.46 -29.44 -7.71
CA PRO A 693 27.08 -30.48 -8.67
C PRO A 693 25.93 -31.35 -8.18
N ASP A 694 25.00 -31.70 -9.07
CA ASP A 694 23.75 -32.43 -8.72
C ASP A 694 23.99 -33.77 -8.01
N GLN A 695 25.13 -34.43 -8.26
CA GLN A 695 25.52 -35.65 -7.55
C GLN A 695 25.63 -35.47 -6.03
N PHE A 696 25.94 -34.26 -5.55
CA PHE A 696 26.06 -33.90 -4.14
C PHE A 696 24.79 -33.23 -3.58
N VAL A 697 23.74 -33.08 -4.39
CA VAL A 697 22.52 -32.36 -4.04
C VAL A 697 21.32 -33.32 -3.93
N GLU A 698 20.58 -33.23 -2.84
CA GLU A 698 19.25 -33.82 -2.67
C GLU A 698 18.19 -32.73 -2.89
N GLU A 699 17.23 -32.96 -3.79
CA GLU A 699 16.07 -32.07 -3.91
C GLU A 699 15.01 -32.44 -2.87
N LYS A 700 14.57 -31.48 -2.05
CA LYS A 700 13.39 -31.63 -1.19
C LYS A 700 12.33 -30.61 -1.54
N ILE A 701 11.07 -31.02 -1.48
CA ILE A 701 9.94 -30.10 -1.57
C ILE A 701 9.67 -29.56 -0.18
N VAL A 702 9.73 -28.24 -0.04
CA VAL A 702 9.38 -27.53 1.19
C VAL A 702 8.15 -26.65 0.96
N ALA A 703 7.39 -26.49 2.04
CA ALA A 703 6.25 -25.58 2.11
C ALA A 703 6.27 -24.92 3.49
N ASN A 704 7.06 -23.86 3.60
CA ASN A 704 7.18 -23.01 4.77
C ASN A 704 6.33 -21.75 4.57
N ILE A 705 5.03 -21.89 4.77
CA ILE A 705 4.06 -20.81 4.48
C ILE A 705 4.07 -19.75 5.58
N HIS A 706 4.29 -18.50 5.19
CA HIS A 706 4.36 -17.33 6.07
C HIS A 706 3.28 -16.28 5.74
N SER A 707 2.91 -15.50 6.75
CA SER A 707 2.09 -14.30 6.59
C SER A 707 2.88 -13.13 5.98
N GLU A 708 2.19 -12.04 5.67
CA GLU A 708 2.79 -10.81 5.15
C GLU A 708 3.70 -10.11 6.18
N LEU A 709 3.55 -10.44 7.47
CA LEU A 709 4.35 -9.95 8.58
C LEU A 709 4.75 -11.12 9.50
N PRO A 710 5.74 -11.93 9.10
CA PRO A 710 6.11 -13.16 9.82
C PRO A 710 6.50 -12.94 11.28
N ASP A 711 7.09 -11.78 11.59
CA ASP A 711 7.51 -11.40 12.94
C ASP A 711 6.34 -10.97 13.85
N ASN A 712 5.13 -10.79 13.30
CA ASN A 712 3.93 -10.45 14.06
C ASN A 712 3.08 -11.71 14.34
N PRO A 713 3.05 -12.21 15.60
CA PRO A 713 2.31 -13.43 15.92
C PRO A 713 0.81 -13.37 15.63
N ALA A 714 0.20 -12.18 15.67
CA ALA A 714 -1.23 -12.00 15.40
C ALA A 714 -1.58 -12.19 13.91
N TRP A 715 -0.60 -12.01 13.02
CA TRP A 715 -0.74 -12.27 11.58
C TRP A 715 -0.24 -13.65 11.20
N GLU A 716 0.87 -14.08 11.82
CA GLU A 716 1.54 -15.33 11.49
C GLU A 716 0.76 -16.56 11.97
N ARG A 717 0.28 -16.58 13.21
CA ARG A 717 -0.39 -17.77 13.78
C ARG A 717 -1.62 -18.21 12.96
N PRO A 718 -2.54 -17.32 12.54
CA PRO A 718 -3.68 -17.73 11.71
C PRO A 718 -3.27 -18.31 10.36
N VAL A 719 -2.23 -17.76 9.72
CA VAL A 719 -1.70 -18.26 8.45
C VAL A 719 -1.07 -19.64 8.62
N ARG A 720 -0.27 -19.83 9.67
CA ARG A 720 0.31 -21.14 10.03
C ARG A 720 -0.79 -22.16 10.35
N ALA A 721 -1.84 -21.77 11.06
CA ALA A 721 -2.98 -22.65 11.34
C ALA A 721 -3.81 -22.99 10.09
N TYR A 722 -3.90 -22.07 9.13
CA TYR A 722 -4.54 -22.36 7.84
C TYR A 722 -3.70 -23.33 7.01
N ALA A 723 -2.39 -23.04 6.85
CA ALA A 723 -1.45 -23.98 6.24
C ALA A 723 -1.56 -25.36 6.92
N ALA A 724 -1.70 -25.34 8.26
CA ALA A 724 -2.21 -26.37 9.20
C ALA A 724 -3.12 -27.39 8.53
N SER A 725 -4.33 -26.89 8.40
CA SER A 725 -5.49 -27.61 7.91
C SER A 725 -5.40 -28.05 6.46
N MET A 726 -4.57 -27.38 5.65
CA MET A 726 -4.42 -27.66 4.22
C MET A 726 -3.30 -28.67 3.92
N GLY A 727 -2.56 -29.12 4.93
CA GLY A 727 -1.44 -30.04 4.74
C GLY A 727 -0.22 -29.40 4.05
N LEU A 728 -0.12 -28.06 4.08
CA LEU A 728 0.97 -27.31 3.46
C LEU A 728 2.19 -27.20 4.40
N PHE A 729 2.79 -28.34 4.80
CA PHE A 729 4.01 -28.38 5.62
C PHE A 729 5.06 -29.34 5.11
N SER A 730 6.31 -28.93 5.24
CA SER A 730 7.43 -29.85 5.46
C SER A 730 7.70 -29.96 6.95
N SER A 731 7.65 -31.17 7.52
CA SER A 731 7.87 -31.45 8.95
C SER A 731 9.21 -30.94 9.50
N ASN A 732 10.19 -30.66 8.62
CA ASN A 732 11.55 -30.25 9.00
C ASN A 732 11.94 -28.83 8.54
N GLY A 733 11.00 -28.05 7.99
CA GLY A 733 11.26 -26.68 7.50
C GLY A 733 12.35 -26.58 6.42
N VAL A 734 12.81 -25.35 6.16
CA VAL A 734 14.02 -25.07 5.37
C VAL A 734 15.22 -25.12 6.33
N PRO A 735 16.33 -25.81 6.00
CA PRO A 735 17.53 -25.80 6.84
C PRO A 735 18.06 -24.39 7.13
N GLU A 736 18.35 -24.06 8.39
CA GLU A 736 18.78 -22.72 8.82
C GLU A 736 20.29 -22.44 8.65
N GLY A 737 21.09 -23.44 8.26
CA GLY A 737 22.53 -23.29 8.09
C GLY A 737 22.93 -22.62 6.77
N GLU A 738 24.11 -21.99 6.75
CA GLU A 738 24.70 -21.38 5.54
C GLU A 738 24.79 -22.39 4.37
N PRO A 739 24.59 -21.94 3.11
CA PRO A 739 24.70 -22.83 1.96
C PRO A 739 26.10 -23.45 1.83
N THR A 740 26.16 -24.74 1.49
CA THR A 740 27.41 -25.52 1.43
C THR A 740 27.50 -26.39 0.16
N CYS A 741 28.67 -26.94 -0.11
CA CYS A 741 28.86 -28.04 -1.07
C CYS A 741 30.05 -28.90 -0.64
N ALA A 742 29.93 -29.55 0.51
CA ALA A 742 31.03 -30.26 1.16
C ALA A 742 31.57 -31.45 0.33
N GLY A 743 30.78 -31.95 -0.62
CA GLY A 743 31.22 -32.95 -1.61
C GLY A 743 32.42 -32.50 -2.47
N LEU A 744 32.65 -31.20 -2.63
CA LEU A 744 33.81 -30.66 -3.36
C LEU A 744 35.11 -30.62 -2.50
N THR A 745 34.99 -30.65 -1.18
CA THR A 745 36.11 -30.49 -0.25
C THR A 745 36.75 -31.79 0.24
N ASN A 746 36.10 -32.94 0.07
CA ASN A 746 36.59 -34.25 0.49
C ASN A 746 37.17 -35.05 -0.71
N LYS A 747 38.46 -34.87 -1.03
CA LYS A 747 39.15 -35.70 -2.05
C LYS A 747 39.80 -36.92 -1.41
N THR A 748 39.39 -38.13 -1.82
CA THR A 748 40.06 -39.39 -1.48
C THR A 748 41.44 -39.44 -2.16
N THR A 749 42.50 -39.60 -1.38
CA THR A 749 43.88 -39.72 -1.89
C THR A 749 44.33 -41.17 -1.80
N ILE A 750 44.82 -41.71 -2.92
CA ILE A 750 45.28 -43.11 -3.02
C ILE A 750 46.79 -43.13 -3.25
N THR A 751 47.51 -43.87 -2.41
CA THR A 751 48.96 -44.08 -2.56
C THR A 751 49.26 -45.58 -2.58
N ILE A 752 49.83 -46.08 -3.67
CA ILE A 752 50.33 -47.46 -3.77
C ILE A 752 51.67 -47.51 -3.04
N LYS A 753 51.73 -48.25 -1.93
CA LYS A 753 52.92 -48.38 -1.06
C LYS A 753 53.93 -49.39 -1.60
N SER A 754 53.42 -50.46 -2.19
CA SER A 754 54.21 -51.52 -2.83
C SER A 754 53.37 -52.12 -3.96
N PRO A 755 53.98 -52.49 -5.10
CA PRO A 755 55.35 -52.19 -5.50
C PRO A 755 55.54 -50.68 -5.76
N ALA A 756 56.77 -50.18 -5.64
CA ALA A 756 57.09 -48.78 -5.93
C ALA A 756 57.03 -48.49 -7.44
N ASP A 757 56.79 -47.24 -7.82
CA ASP A 757 56.75 -46.87 -9.23
C ASP A 757 58.10 -47.11 -9.93
N ASN A 758 58.05 -47.69 -11.13
CA ASN A 758 59.16 -48.19 -11.93
C ASN A 758 60.01 -49.31 -11.31
N SER A 759 59.53 -49.99 -10.26
CA SER A 759 60.24 -51.13 -9.66
C SER A 759 60.11 -52.41 -10.51
N THR A 760 60.94 -53.41 -10.19
CA THR A 760 60.89 -54.74 -10.80
C THR A 760 60.21 -55.72 -9.84
N VAL A 761 59.32 -56.57 -10.36
CA VAL A 761 58.59 -57.60 -9.62
C VAL A 761 58.91 -58.99 -10.20
N SER A 762 59.11 -59.99 -9.33
CA SER A 762 59.40 -61.39 -9.69
C SER A 762 58.74 -62.32 -8.67
N GLY A 763 58.34 -63.53 -9.10
CA GLY A 763 57.60 -64.46 -8.26
C GLY A 763 56.30 -63.86 -7.69
N ASN A 764 55.91 -64.30 -6.49
CA ASN A 764 54.77 -63.73 -5.79
C ASN A 764 55.13 -62.38 -5.14
N PHE A 765 54.38 -61.33 -5.46
CA PHE A 765 54.52 -60.02 -4.83
C PHE A 765 53.16 -59.49 -4.36
N THR A 766 53.18 -58.59 -3.37
CA THR A 766 51.97 -57.99 -2.80
C THR A 766 51.83 -56.54 -3.23
N ILE A 767 50.66 -56.20 -3.75
CA ILE A 767 50.23 -54.83 -4.00
C ILE A 767 49.55 -54.33 -2.73
N SER A 768 50.12 -53.31 -2.09
CA SER A 768 49.60 -52.74 -0.84
C SER A 768 49.31 -51.26 -1.01
N VAL A 769 48.16 -50.80 -0.52
CA VAL A 769 47.66 -49.44 -0.78
C VAL A 769 47.28 -48.73 0.52
N SER A 770 47.60 -47.45 0.58
CA SER A 770 47.08 -46.52 1.57
C SER A 770 46.00 -45.66 0.93
N VAL A 771 44.80 -45.70 1.49
CA VAL A 771 43.69 -44.82 1.08
C VAL A 771 43.43 -43.86 2.23
N ASP A 772 43.73 -42.58 2.01
CA ASP A 772 43.43 -41.49 2.93
C ASP A 772 42.13 -40.81 2.48
N SER A 773 41.11 -40.87 3.33
CA SER A 773 39.75 -40.42 3.03
C SER A 773 39.05 -40.03 4.32
N SER A 774 38.34 -38.90 4.29
CA SER A 774 37.43 -38.46 5.36
C SER A 774 36.11 -39.24 5.38
N VAL A 775 35.84 -40.05 4.36
CA VAL A 775 34.66 -40.93 4.23
C VAL A 775 35.08 -42.40 4.26
N GLN A 776 34.26 -43.26 4.87
CA GLN A 776 34.51 -44.70 4.96
C GLN A 776 34.60 -45.34 3.56
N ILE A 777 35.65 -46.12 3.33
CA ILE A 777 35.87 -46.85 2.07
C ILE A 777 35.11 -48.17 2.10
N LYS A 778 34.28 -48.41 1.07
CA LYS A 778 33.47 -49.61 0.89
C LYS A 778 34.29 -50.75 0.30
N SER A 779 35.15 -50.45 -0.67
CA SER A 779 36.01 -51.44 -1.34
C SER A 779 37.17 -50.79 -2.08
N VAL A 780 38.26 -51.53 -2.26
CA VAL A 780 39.40 -51.19 -3.10
C VAL A 780 39.60 -52.29 -4.14
N GLU A 781 39.42 -51.95 -5.41
CA GLU A 781 39.66 -52.84 -6.54
C GLU A 781 41.07 -52.64 -7.09
N PHE A 782 41.75 -53.74 -7.38
CA PHE A 782 43.11 -53.77 -7.91
C PHE A 782 43.07 -54.25 -9.36
N LEU A 783 43.80 -53.56 -10.23
CA LEU A 783 43.87 -53.86 -11.65
C LEU A 783 45.33 -53.93 -12.12
N ILE A 784 45.60 -54.83 -13.06
CA ILE A 784 46.84 -54.86 -13.83
C ILE A 784 46.49 -54.74 -15.31
N ASP A 785 47.07 -53.76 -15.99
CA ASP A 785 46.79 -53.43 -17.39
C ASP A 785 45.28 -53.38 -17.68
N GLU A 786 44.56 -52.67 -16.82
CA GLU A 786 43.09 -52.48 -16.86
C GLU A 786 42.24 -53.72 -16.56
N ASN A 787 42.86 -54.89 -16.33
CA ASN A 787 42.14 -56.10 -15.92
C ASN A 787 42.05 -56.19 -14.40
N SER A 788 40.84 -56.34 -13.87
CA SER A 788 40.63 -56.54 -12.43
C SER A 788 41.26 -57.85 -11.96
N ILE A 789 42.10 -57.78 -10.94
CA ILE A 789 42.77 -58.92 -10.30
C ILE A 789 42.16 -59.26 -8.93
N GLY A 790 41.27 -58.41 -8.42
CA GLY A 790 40.50 -58.68 -7.19
C GLY A 790 40.09 -57.41 -6.45
N VAL A 791 39.20 -57.59 -5.47
CA VAL A 791 38.63 -56.51 -4.65
C VAL A 791 38.84 -56.83 -3.18
N ASP A 792 39.43 -55.90 -2.44
CA ASP A 792 39.57 -55.97 -0.99
C ASP A 792 38.58 -55.01 -0.31
N LYS A 793 37.95 -55.46 0.78
CA LYS A 793 36.96 -54.70 1.55
C LYS A 793 37.44 -54.41 2.97
N THR A 794 38.59 -54.94 3.37
CA THR A 794 39.10 -54.88 4.76
C THR A 794 40.45 -54.18 4.80
N LYS A 795 40.67 -53.26 5.76
CA LYS A 795 41.99 -52.63 5.96
C LYS A 795 42.93 -53.57 6.73
N PRO A 796 44.24 -53.61 6.42
CA PRO A 796 44.93 -52.89 5.36
C PRO A 796 44.66 -53.48 3.96
N TYR A 797 44.40 -52.60 2.97
CA TYR A 797 44.04 -53.04 1.62
C TYR A 797 45.25 -53.59 0.88
N SER A 798 45.20 -54.87 0.51
CA SER A 798 46.27 -55.50 -0.25
C SER A 798 45.82 -56.72 -1.03
N ILE A 799 46.57 -57.05 -2.09
CA ILE A 799 46.37 -58.29 -2.84
C ILE A 799 47.71 -58.87 -3.28
N SER A 800 47.85 -60.18 -3.22
CA SER A 800 49.03 -60.88 -3.76
C SER A 800 48.80 -61.27 -5.22
N TYR A 801 49.82 -61.10 -6.04
CA TYR A 801 49.82 -61.43 -7.45
C TYR A 801 51.13 -62.14 -7.83
N ASN A 802 51.06 -63.13 -8.71
CA ASN A 802 52.24 -63.81 -9.21
C ASN A 802 52.74 -63.12 -10.50
N ALA A 803 53.93 -62.53 -10.45
CA ALA A 803 54.58 -61.88 -11.59
C ALA A 803 54.83 -62.83 -12.78
N ASP A 804 54.81 -64.14 -12.57
CA ASP A 804 54.91 -65.13 -13.66
C ASP A 804 53.74 -65.03 -14.64
N ASN A 805 52.58 -64.56 -14.17
CA ASN A 805 51.39 -64.32 -15.00
C ASN A 805 51.51 -63.05 -15.87
N LEU A 806 52.51 -62.21 -15.64
CA LEU A 806 52.79 -61.05 -16.49
C LEU A 806 53.58 -61.48 -17.72
N SER A 807 53.31 -60.84 -18.86
CA SER A 807 54.19 -60.94 -20.03
C SER A 807 55.51 -60.19 -19.78
N GLY A 808 56.48 -60.30 -20.69
CA GLY A 808 57.71 -59.52 -20.57
C GLY A 808 57.46 -58.05 -20.87
N GLY A 809 57.94 -57.14 -20.03
CA GLY A 809 57.83 -55.69 -20.26
C GLY A 809 57.38 -54.91 -19.03
N LYS A 810 56.88 -53.69 -19.28
CA LYS A 810 56.30 -52.80 -18.27
C LYS A 810 54.79 -53.02 -18.17
N HIS A 811 54.27 -53.06 -16.95
CA HIS A 811 52.86 -53.27 -16.63
C HIS A 811 52.35 -52.14 -15.73
N ARG A 812 51.12 -51.68 -15.95
CA ARG A 812 50.48 -50.66 -15.11
C ARG A 812 49.65 -51.35 -14.04
N ILE A 813 49.96 -51.08 -12.78
CA ILE A 813 49.12 -51.45 -11.64
C ILE A 813 48.25 -50.24 -11.31
N SER A 814 46.93 -50.41 -11.36
CA SER A 814 45.95 -49.39 -11.02
C SER A 814 45.10 -49.85 -9.86
N VAL A 815 44.63 -48.90 -9.06
CA VAL A 815 43.79 -49.16 -7.90
C VAL A 815 42.62 -48.20 -7.92
N ILE A 816 41.41 -48.71 -7.68
CA ILE A 816 40.18 -47.93 -7.61
C ILE A 816 39.57 -48.10 -6.22
N ALA A 817 39.54 -47.03 -5.42
CA ALA A 817 38.87 -47.02 -4.12
C ALA A 817 37.47 -46.44 -4.28
N THR A 818 36.45 -47.19 -3.83
CA THR A 818 35.04 -46.77 -3.83
C THR A 818 34.56 -46.59 -2.40
N ASP A 819 33.98 -45.43 -2.11
CA ASP A 819 33.43 -45.11 -0.79
C ASP A 819 32.02 -45.70 -0.58
N VAL A 820 31.50 -45.57 0.65
CA VAL A 820 30.14 -46.01 0.99
C VAL A 820 29.03 -45.23 0.26
N SER A 821 29.35 -44.05 -0.28
CA SER A 821 28.44 -43.21 -1.07
C SER A 821 28.45 -43.57 -2.56
N GLY A 822 29.36 -44.43 -3.01
CA GLY A 822 29.46 -44.93 -4.39
C GLY A 822 30.39 -44.11 -5.29
N LEU A 823 31.16 -43.18 -4.75
CA LEU A 823 32.16 -42.42 -5.52
C LEU A 823 33.49 -43.16 -5.56
N SER A 824 34.16 -43.12 -6.72
CA SER A 824 35.43 -43.80 -6.95
C SER A 824 36.58 -42.83 -7.20
N SER A 825 37.75 -43.12 -6.64
CA SER A 825 39.01 -42.45 -6.94
C SER A 825 40.05 -43.48 -7.39
N SER A 826 41.06 -43.07 -8.18
CA SER A 826 42.06 -44.00 -8.69
C SER A 826 43.50 -43.53 -8.47
N GLY A 827 44.43 -44.48 -8.37
CA GLY A 827 45.88 -44.28 -8.35
C GLY A 827 46.58 -45.37 -9.16
N SER A 828 47.77 -45.10 -9.72
CA SER A 828 48.51 -46.10 -10.50
C SER A 828 50.02 -45.96 -10.38
N VAL A 829 50.73 -47.07 -10.57
CA VAL A 829 52.20 -47.17 -10.71
C VAL A 829 52.54 -48.12 -11.86
N VAL A 830 53.76 -48.05 -12.36
CA VAL A 830 54.28 -48.92 -13.43
C VAL A 830 55.36 -49.84 -12.86
N VAL A 831 55.36 -51.13 -13.22
CA VAL A 831 56.39 -52.11 -12.80
C VAL A 831 56.92 -52.91 -13.97
N SER A 832 58.08 -53.57 -13.82
CA SER A 832 58.67 -54.47 -14.83
C SER A 832 58.84 -55.90 -14.29
N LYS A 833 58.77 -56.95 -15.14
CA LYS A 833 58.97 -58.35 -14.72
C LYS A 833 60.47 -58.73 -14.61
N GLY A 834 60.89 -59.35 -13.50
CA GLY A 834 62.26 -59.87 -13.22
C GLY A 834 62.43 -61.39 -13.40
N ALA A 835 63.67 -61.92 -13.30
CA ALA A 835 64.02 -63.35 -13.47
C ALA A 835 64.12 -64.14 -12.14
N ASN A 836 63.79 -65.44 -12.13
CA ASN A 836 63.73 -66.30 -10.93
C ASN A 836 65.10 -66.86 -10.50
N ASP A 837 65.35 -66.94 -9.18
CA ASP A 837 66.55 -67.52 -8.53
C ASP A 837 66.59 -69.06 -8.63
N LYS A 838 67.80 -69.64 -8.72
CA LYS A 838 68.05 -71.09 -8.92
C LYS A 838 69.20 -71.65 -8.08
N THR A 839 69.72 -70.91 -7.11
CA THR A 839 70.94 -71.30 -6.38
C THR A 839 70.59 -71.86 -4.99
N PRO A 840 70.90 -73.14 -4.66
CA PRO A 840 70.61 -73.68 -3.34
C PRO A 840 71.48 -73.07 -2.23
N PRO A 841 70.97 -72.99 -0.99
CA PRO A 841 71.70 -72.40 0.13
C PRO A 841 72.88 -73.26 0.61
N GLY A 842 73.85 -72.61 1.25
CA GLY A 842 75.02 -73.27 1.86
C GLY A 842 74.67 -74.23 3.02
N PRO A 843 75.61 -75.07 3.49
CA PRO A 843 75.36 -76.00 4.60
C PRO A 843 75.29 -75.29 5.96
N VAL A 844 74.55 -75.88 6.89
CA VAL A 844 74.55 -75.46 8.30
C VAL A 844 75.84 -75.86 9.02
N SER A 845 76.21 -75.13 10.08
CA SER A 845 77.41 -75.42 10.89
C SER A 845 77.05 -75.78 12.33
N LEU A 846 77.41 -76.97 12.81
CA LEU A 846 77.13 -77.38 14.20
C LEU A 846 77.85 -76.49 15.22
N LYS A 847 77.11 -76.06 16.25
CA LYS A 847 77.64 -75.33 17.41
C LYS A 847 77.80 -76.23 18.63
N SER A 848 76.79 -77.01 18.96
CA SER A 848 76.84 -77.96 20.08
C SER A 848 75.87 -79.12 19.91
N ILE A 849 76.23 -80.28 20.45
CA ILE A 849 75.36 -81.46 20.56
C ILE A 849 75.47 -82.04 21.98
N SER A 850 74.34 -82.14 22.67
CA SER A 850 74.28 -82.49 24.10
C SER A 850 73.26 -83.62 24.32
N PRO A 851 73.70 -84.86 24.59
CA PRO A 851 72.80 -85.97 24.85
C PRO A 851 72.24 -85.93 26.29
N GLY A 852 70.96 -86.31 26.42
CA GLY A 852 70.27 -86.60 27.68
C GLY A 852 69.79 -88.06 27.75
N ALA A 853 69.11 -88.45 28.82
CA ALA A 853 68.69 -89.84 29.06
C ALA A 853 67.75 -90.43 27.97
N ASN A 854 66.94 -89.57 27.34
CA ASN A 854 66.00 -89.95 26.28
C ASN A 854 65.82 -88.84 25.22
N TYR A 855 66.80 -87.94 25.11
CA TYR A 855 66.76 -86.83 24.14
C TYR A 855 68.18 -86.43 23.70
N ILE A 856 68.28 -85.67 22.62
CA ILE A 856 69.51 -84.99 22.17
C ILE A 856 69.17 -83.53 21.84
N ASP A 857 69.87 -82.59 22.47
CA ASP A 857 69.80 -81.16 22.17
C ASP A 857 70.89 -80.79 21.16
N ILE A 858 70.52 -80.09 20.08
CA ILE A 858 71.45 -79.63 19.05
C ILE A 858 71.29 -78.13 18.82
N ILE A 859 72.41 -77.44 18.66
CA ILE A 859 72.50 -76.03 18.24
C ILE A 859 73.39 -75.96 16.99
N TRP A 860 72.97 -75.21 15.97
CA TRP A 860 73.74 -74.95 14.74
C TRP A 860 73.60 -73.49 14.30
N LEU A 861 74.49 -73.05 13.39
CA LEU A 861 74.45 -71.76 12.70
C LEU A 861 73.93 -71.97 11.27
N ASN A 862 72.95 -71.16 10.86
CA ASN A 862 72.40 -71.20 9.51
C ASN A 862 73.35 -70.53 8.49
N PRO A 863 73.33 -70.93 7.20
CA PRO A 863 74.11 -70.29 6.14
C PRO A 863 73.75 -68.81 5.97
N SER A 864 74.70 -68.03 5.43
CA SER A 864 74.55 -66.58 5.17
C SER A 864 73.68 -66.24 3.96
N ASP A 865 72.98 -67.21 3.39
CA ASP A 865 72.15 -67.00 2.19
C ASP A 865 70.87 -66.27 2.57
N ILE A 866 70.62 -65.09 1.97
CA ILE A 866 69.66 -64.09 2.47
C ILE A 866 68.21 -64.57 2.46
N ASP A 867 67.91 -65.61 1.69
CA ASP A 867 66.56 -66.12 1.51
C ASP A 867 66.33 -67.49 2.18
N VAL A 868 67.23 -67.93 3.08
CA VAL A 868 67.04 -69.12 3.93
C VAL A 868 65.89 -68.90 4.92
N VAL A 869 64.90 -69.79 4.87
CA VAL A 869 63.66 -69.70 5.66
C VAL A 869 63.39 -70.92 6.55
N THR A 870 63.92 -72.09 6.22
CA THR A 870 63.60 -73.34 6.94
C THR A 870 64.81 -74.27 7.06
N ALA A 871 64.89 -75.06 8.13
CA ALA A 871 65.86 -76.13 8.30
C ALA A 871 65.14 -77.46 8.60
N LYS A 872 65.46 -78.53 7.84
CA LYS A 872 64.94 -79.89 8.05
C LYS A 872 65.95 -80.74 8.80
N ILE A 873 65.49 -81.46 9.83
CA ILE A 873 66.30 -82.29 10.70
C ILE A 873 65.90 -83.75 10.50
N TYR A 874 66.86 -84.58 10.11
CA TYR A 874 66.69 -86.02 9.89
C TYR A 874 67.46 -86.82 10.94
N ILE A 875 66.93 -87.98 11.33
CA ILE A 875 67.55 -88.84 12.34
C ILE A 875 67.61 -90.31 11.91
N SER A 876 68.76 -90.96 12.14
CA SER A 876 69.04 -92.35 11.76
C SER A 876 69.78 -93.11 12.85
N ARG A 877 69.59 -94.44 12.93
CA ARG A 877 70.46 -95.35 13.73
C ARG A 877 71.62 -95.93 12.94
N ASN A 878 71.69 -95.64 11.64
CA ASN A 878 72.72 -96.10 10.73
C ASN A 878 73.48 -94.90 10.16
N LYS A 879 74.79 -94.85 10.35
CA LYS A 879 75.69 -93.77 9.89
C LYS A 879 75.60 -93.49 8.39
N ASN A 880 75.24 -94.51 7.61
CA ASN A 880 75.19 -94.44 6.14
C ASN A 880 73.80 -94.11 5.59
N SER A 881 72.83 -93.72 6.43
CA SER A 881 71.50 -93.30 6.02
C SER A 881 71.14 -91.96 6.66
N VAL A 882 70.58 -91.03 5.87
CA VAL A 882 70.07 -89.73 6.35
C VAL A 882 68.91 -89.94 7.35
N GLY A 883 68.22 -91.08 7.26
CA GLY A 883 67.13 -91.44 8.16
C GLY A 883 65.81 -90.76 7.81
N SER A 884 64.88 -90.78 8.77
CA SER A 884 63.56 -90.17 8.61
C SER A 884 63.58 -88.71 9.02
N LEU A 885 62.78 -87.88 8.35
CA LEU A 885 62.53 -86.51 8.78
C LEU A 885 61.95 -86.54 10.20
N ASN A 886 62.62 -85.86 11.12
CA ASN A 886 62.19 -85.74 12.50
C ASN A 886 61.41 -84.44 12.71
N ASN A 887 61.91 -83.32 12.21
CA ASN A 887 61.35 -81.99 12.42
C ASN A 887 61.75 -81.01 11.31
N GLU A 888 60.96 -79.94 11.18
CA GLU A 888 61.29 -78.75 10.40
C GLU A 888 61.22 -77.52 11.31
N VAL A 889 62.18 -76.61 11.18
CA VAL A 889 62.31 -75.41 12.01
C VAL A 889 62.40 -74.20 11.09
N ASN A 890 61.58 -73.18 11.32
CA ASN A 890 61.75 -71.88 10.66
C ASN A 890 63.03 -71.23 11.19
N VAL A 891 63.88 -70.80 10.26
CA VAL A 891 65.20 -70.24 10.57
C VAL A 891 65.38 -68.92 9.84
N SER A 892 66.44 -68.19 10.19
CA SER A 892 66.86 -66.99 9.47
C SER A 892 68.34 -67.08 9.11
N PRO A 893 68.78 -66.40 8.04
CA PRO A 893 70.19 -66.40 7.63
C PRO A 893 71.10 -65.88 8.76
N ASP A 894 72.32 -66.42 8.86
CA ASP A 894 73.34 -66.03 9.86
C ASP A 894 72.91 -66.09 11.34
N SER A 895 71.81 -66.77 11.65
CA SER A 895 71.31 -66.92 13.02
C SER A 895 71.60 -68.31 13.59
N GLU A 896 71.76 -68.38 14.92
CA GLU A 896 71.82 -69.67 15.62
C GLU A 896 70.42 -70.26 15.77
N SER A 897 70.30 -71.57 15.59
CA SER A 897 69.05 -72.31 15.71
C SER A 897 69.29 -73.57 16.52
N SER A 898 68.27 -74.02 17.24
CA SER A 898 68.38 -75.14 18.16
C SER A 898 67.16 -76.04 18.12
N ILE A 899 67.35 -77.31 18.41
CA ILE A 899 66.27 -78.28 18.55
C ILE A 899 66.56 -79.32 19.63
N LYS A 900 65.49 -79.73 20.32
CA LYS A 900 65.49 -80.84 21.26
C LYS A 900 64.78 -82.05 20.67
N ILE A 901 65.53 -83.07 20.26
CA ILE A 901 64.98 -84.32 19.75
C ILE A 901 64.70 -85.25 20.94
N SER A 902 63.43 -85.44 21.28
CA SER A 902 63.00 -86.26 22.42
C SER A 902 62.49 -87.65 22.00
N ASN A 903 62.16 -88.51 22.97
CA ASN A 903 61.67 -89.88 22.77
C ASN A 903 62.70 -90.82 22.12
N LEU A 904 63.97 -90.64 22.46
CA LEU A 904 65.06 -91.50 22.02
C LEU A 904 65.31 -92.62 23.04
N ASP A 905 65.69 -93.80 22.55
CA ASP A 905 66.05 -94.94 23.41
C ASP A 905 67.32 -94.59 24.19
N ASN A 906 67.34 -94.90 25.48
CA ASN A 906 68.50 -94.70 26.36
C ASN A 906 69.69 -95.57 25.91
N GLY A 907 70.91 -95.02 25.95
CA GLY A 907 72.15 -95.73 25.60
C GLY A 907 72.29 -96.08 24.12
N LYS A 908 71.58 -95.41 23.21
CA LYS A 908 71.64 -95.65 21.75
C LYS A 908 72.29 -94.49 21.01
N THR A 909 73.10 -94.83 20.01
CA THR A 909 73.72 -93.86 19.09
C THR A 909 72.77 -93.49 17.96
N TYR A 910 72.67 -92.20 17.69
CA TYR A 910 71.89 -91.59 16.62
C TYR A 910 72.78 -90.70 15.74
N TYR A 911 72.44 -90.65 14.46
CA TYR A 911 73.09 -89.86 13.42
C TYR A 911 72.09 -88.83 12.90
N ILE A 912 72.41 -87.53 13.04
CA ILE A 912 71.47 -86.43 12.81
C ILE A 912 71.96 -85.54 11.67
N THR A 913 71.15 -85.37 10.63
CA THR A 913 71.47 -84.53 9.46
C THR A 913 70.57 -83.29 9.47
N ILE A 914 71.14 -82.11 9.22
CA ILE A 914 70.39 -80.85 9.18
C ILE A 914 70.61 -80.20 7.82
N LYS A 915 69.52 -79.82 7.13
CA LYS A 915 69.56 -79.15 5.82
C LYS A 915 68.81 -77.82 5.85
N ALA A 916 69.44 -76.74 5.38
CA ALA A 916 68.79 -75.44 5.18
C ALA A 916 68.02 -75.41 3.86
N ILE A 917 66.94 -74.62 3.81
CA ILE A 917 66.02 -74.47 2.67
C ILE A 917 65.77 -72.98 2.44
N ASP A 918 65.92 -72.57 1.19
CA ASP A 918 65.65 -71.21 0.73
C ASP A 918 64.16 -70.96 0.45
N SER A 919 63.82 -69.70 0.18
CA SER A 919 62.45 -69.26 -0.13
C SER A 919 61.90 -69.86 -1.43
N SER A 920 62.78 -70.39 -2.27
CA SER A 920 62.49 -71.06 -3.54
C SER A 920 62.33 -72.59 -3.38
N GLY A 921 62.56 -73.13 -2.18
CA GLY A 921 62.40 -74.54 -1.83
C GLY A 921 63.62 -75.42 -2.14
N LEU A 922 64.80 -74.87 -2.43
CA LEU A 922 66.01 -75.66 -2.68
C LEU A 922 66.72 -76.02 -1.36
N GLU A 923 67.17 -77.27 -1.22
CA GLU A 923 67.84 -77.75 -0.01
C GLU A 923 69.38 -77.71 -0.11
N SER A 924 70.05 -77.40 0.99
CA SER A 924 71.51 -77.46 1.10
C SER A 924 72.06 -78.87 0.86
N THR A 925 73.23 -78.99 0.22
CA THR A 925 73.74 -80.25 -0.37
C THR A 925 74.63 -81.12 0.53
N ASN A 926 74.97 -80.69 1.76
CA ASN A 926 75.94 -81.41 2.60
C ASN A 926 75.26 -82.43 3.55
N ASN A 927 75.69 -83.70 3.48
CA ASN A 927 75.02 -84.87 4.09
C ASN A 927 75.80 -85.51 5.26
N THR A 928 76.80 -84.83 5.85
CA THR A 928 77.58 -85.45 6.94
C THR A 928 76.76 -85.42 8.24
N PRO A 929 76.33 -86.58 8.78
CA PRO A 929 75.49 -86.59 9.97
C PRO A 929 76.32 -86.37 11.24
N TYR A 930 75.73 -85.69 12.21
CA TYR A 930 76.27 -85.50 13.56
C TYR A 930 75.94 -86.72 14.42
N GLU A 931 76.95 -87.30 15.07
CA GLU A 931 76.82 -88.51 15.89
C GLU A 931 76.62 -88.16 17.38
N ALA A 932 75.62 -88.75 18.04
CA ALA A 932 75.39 -88.59 19.47
C ALA A 932 74.73 -89.82 20.09
N THR A 933 75.17 -90.19 21.30
CA THR A 933 74.65 -91.32 22.09
C THR A 933 73.91 -90.80 23.32
N THR A 934 72.65 -91.19 23.51
CA THR A 934 71.85 -90.84 24.70
C THR A 934 72.47 -91.39 25.99
N LEU A 935 72.33 -90.64 27.10
CA LEU A 935 72.95 -90.93 28.41
C LEU A 935 72.39 -92.17 29.09
#